data_AF-A0A7J6HLN8-F1
#
_entry.id   AF-A0A7J6HLN8-F1
#
_cell.length_a   1.000
_cell.length_b   1.000
_cell.length_c   1.000
_cell.angle_alpha   90.00
_cell.angle_beta   90.00
_cell.angle_gamma   90.00
#
_symmetry.space_group_name_H-M   'P 1'
#
loop_
_entity.id
_entity.type
_entity.pdbx_description
1 polymer ?
#
loop_
_entity_poly.entity_id
_entity_poly.type
_entity_poly.pdbx_seq_one_letter_code
_entity_poly.pdbx_strand_id
1 'polypeptide(L)'
;MSDLDRQIEQLKKCEPLKESEVKALCLKAMEILVEESNVQRVDAPVTICGDIHGQFYDMKELFKVGGDCPKTNYLFLGDFVDRGFYSVETFLLLLALKVIQLKLQVRYPDRITLIRGNHESRQITQVYGFYDECLRKYGSANVWRYCTDIFDYLSLSALIENKIFSVHGGLSPAISTLDQIRIIDRKQEVPHDGAMCDLLWSDPEDIVDGWGLSPRGAGFLFGGSVVTSFNHTNNIDYICRAHQLVMEGYKWMFNSQIVTVWSAPNYCYRCGNVAAILELDENLNKQFRVFEAAPQDLSRNLLRVSFHLNSCRFRRTRNREGHLPKNLHQTTFYDIIIGFQEEGFVSVIEKYVQVPLIGKVHVALSNITIYSVDVPSSYVETGEMGIAIIASAATAKLSMNWKYSYSNWFFDISDDGRASIQVEGMDVGATVALEDQEGTLKLSILESGCYVNDISIKVDGGASWLYQGLVDAFQGNIESLVEDAMSKKIEEGITKLDSLLQSLPKQIQVYDIAAMNVTFVGKPVLSKSSIEFEINGLFTAIDDLTSRFYHKNLLDHVFCNASTKMIEISLHEQVFNSVSLLIFNAGYMHWIVDKVPDQSLLNTSKWKYAVPQLYKKYPDHPIVLNISVPSPPIVKVINNDIETAIYSDVIINVLDGTEVIPVVCMSLEIAGSCSPKIVVNKLVGTLKLKDFTTVLKWSEIGGLHMRLFQSVMSALLRTVVLPYVNLQLWKGMPLPILRGFTVENAEISCMNDTKLVICGDVSFAEQWQLGTQFVLS
;
A
#
# COMPACT_ATOMS: atom_id res chain seq x y z
N MET A 1 -15.22 -26.91 21.80
CA MET A 1 -15.52 -26.28 20.49
C MET A 1 -15.45 -27.37 19.45
N SER A 2 -16.48 -27.58 18.61
CA SER A 2 -16.39 -28.63 17.58
C SER A 2 -15.45 -28.19 16.46
N ASP A 3 -14.94 -29.14 15.66
CA ASP A 3 -14.07 -28.82 14.52
C ASP A 3 -14.72 -27.83 13.55
N LEU A 4 -16.04 -27.91 13.36
CA LEU A 4 -16.77 -26.98 12.49
C LEU A 4 -16.84 -25.56 13.07
N ASP A 5 -17.04 -25.41 14.38
CA ASP A 5 -17.04 -24.09 15.05
C ASP A 5 -15.66 -23.44 14.90
N ARG A 6 -14.57 -24.24 15.04
CA ARG A 6 -13.19 -23.78 14.79
C ARG A 6 -13.00 -23.37 13.34
N GLN A 7 -13.46 -24.17 12.38
CA GLN A 7 -13.37 -23.85 10.96
C GLN A 7 -14.08 -22.54 10.63
N ILE A 8 -15.26 -22.29 11.19
CA ILE A 8 -16.00 -21.03 10.99
C ILE A 8 -15.24 -19.84 11.58
N GLU A 9 -14.72 -19.94 12.81
CA GLU A 9 -13.96 -18.86 13.42
C GLU A 9 -12.64 -18.58 12.70
N GLN A 10 -11.99 -19.61 12.15
CA GLN A 10 -10.81 -19.48 11.29
C GLN A 10 -11.17 -18.78 9.97
N LEU A 11 -12.23 -19.22 9.30
CA LEU A 11 -12.71 -18.61 8.07
C LEU A 11 -13.16 -17.16 8.26
N LYS A 12 -13.82 -16.81 9.38
CA LYS A 12 -14.19 -15.42 9.74
C LYS A 12 -12.99 -14.47 9.88
N LYS A 13 -11.80 -15.02 10.15
CA LYS A 13 -10.52 -14.29 10.18
C LYS A 13 -9.84 -14.22 8.81
N CYS A 14 -10.48 -14.74 7.75
CA CYS A 14 -9.92 -14.89 6.41
C CYS A 14 -8.68 -15.81 6.37
N GLU A 15 -8.66 -16.86 7.20
CA GLU A 15 -7.58 -17.83 7.23
C GLU A 15 -8.00 -19.12 6.50
N PRO A 16 -7.18 -19.65 5.57
CA PRO A 16 -7.56 -20.83 4.79
C PRO A 16 -7.60 -22.10 5.66
N LEU A 17 -8.58 -22.96 5.40
CA LEU A 17 -8.63 -24.32 5.98
C LEU A 17 -7.62 -25.23 5.29
N LYS A 18 -7.22 -26.33 5.93
CA LYS A 18 -6.38 -27.37 5.31
C LYS A 18 -7.16 -28.11 4.22
N GLU A 19 -6.48 -28.60 3.18
CA GLU A 19 -7.14 -29.34 2.08
C GLU A 19 -8.02 -30.50 2.59
N SER A 20 -7.56 -31.27 3.58
CA SER A 20 -8.34 -32.37 4.18
C SER A 20 -9.60 -31.89 4.89
N GLU A 21 -9.56 -30.70 5.50
CA GLU A 21 -10.70 -30.07 6.16
C GLU A 21 -11.71 -29.56 5.14
N VAL A 22 -11.23 -28.97 4.04
CA VAL A 22 -12.08 -28.56 2.91
C VAL A 22 -12.81 -29.76 2.33
N LYS A 23 -12.10 -30.85 2.03
CA LYS A 23 -12.69 -32.09 1.53
C LYS A 23 -13.81 -32.60 2.46
N ALA A 24 -13.54 -32.65 3.77
CA ALA A 24 -14.52 -33.11 4.75
C ALA A 24 -15.75 -32.18 4.84
N LEU A 25 -15.54 -30.86 4.72
CA LEU A 25 -16.63 -29.89 4.70
C LEU A 25 -17.51 -30.04 3.45
N CYS A 26 -16.89 -30.18 2.27
CA CYS A 26 -17.60 -30.42 1.02
C CYS A 26 -18.45 -31.69 1.08
N LEU A 27 -17.90 -32.81 1.56
CA LEU A 27 -18.64 -34.07 1.71
C LEU A 27 -19.89 -33.91 2.60
N LYS A 28 -19.77 -33.21 3.73
CA LYS A 28 -20.92 -32.92 4.61
C LYS A 28 -21.95 -32.00 3.95
N ALA A 29 -21.51 -31.04 3.15
CA ALA A 29 -22.44 -30.17 2.44
C ALA A 29 -23.19 -30.93 1.33
N MET A 30 -22.53 -31.86 0.65
CA MET A 30 -23.14 -32.70 -0.37
C MET A 30 -24.31 -33.53 0.19
N GLU A 31 -24.18 -34.07 1.41
CA GLU A 31 -25.24 -34.79 2.12
C GLU A 31 -26.51 -33.94 2.33
N ILE A 32 -26.38 -32.62 2.42
CA ILE A 32 -27.51 -31.68 2.56
C ILE A 32 -28.07 -31.35 1.18
N LEU A 33 -27.20 -30.88 0.28
CA LEU A 33 -27.60 -30.31 -1.00
C LEU A 33 -28.19 -31.35 -1.95
N VAL A 34 -27.97 -32.64 -1.71
CA VAL A 34 -28.59 -33.72 -2.50
C VAL A 34 -30.09 -33.87 -2.26
N GLU A 35 -30.57 -33.55 -1.05
CA GLU A 35 -31.99 -33.62 -0.65
C GLU A 35 -32.77 -32.35 -1.06
N GLU A 36 -32.05 -31.32 -1.47
CA GLU A 36 -32.60 -30.03 -1.86
C GLU A 36 -33.25 -30.08 -3.28
N SER A 37 -34.44 -29.48 -3.46
CA SER A 37 -35.06 -29.25 -4.78
C SER A 37 -34.38 -28.14 -5.60
N ASN A 38 -34.57 -28.10 -6.92
CA ASN A 38 -34.08 -26.97 -7.73
C ASN A 38 -34.79 -25.65 -7.42
N VAL A 39 -36.00 -25.72 -6.88
CA VAL A 39 -36.78 -24.56 -6.40
C VAL A 39 -36.93 -24.72 -4.90
N GLN A 40 -36.03 -24.11 -4.15
CA GLN A 40 -36.04 -24.17 -2.69
C GLN A 40 -37.18 -23.40 -2.08
N ARG A 41 -37.90 -24.00 -1.15
CA ARG A 41 -38.85 -23.25 -0.33
C ARG A 41 -38.07 -22.49 0.75
N VAL A 42 -38.36 -21.21 0.89
CA VAL A 42 -37.79 -20.35 1.93
C VAL A 42 -38.93 -19.65 2.65
N ASP A 43 -38.96 -19.74 3.98
CA ASP A 43 -39.96 -19.08 4.81
C ASP A 43 -39.42 -17.72 5.31
N ALA A 44 -40.32 -16.75 5.51
CA ALA A 44 -39.98 -15.44 6.07
C ALA A 44 -39.88 -15.50 7.61
N PRO A 45 -39.06 -14.66 8.27
CA PRO A 45 -38.27 -13.57 7.71
C PRO A 45 -36.99 -14.06 7.04
N VAL A 46 -36.51 -13.36 6.00
CA VAL A 46 -35.27 -13.71 5.27
C VAL A 46 -34.60 -12.48 4.67
N THR A 47 -33.27 -12.49 4.69
CA THR A 47 -32.42 -11.50 4.04
C THR A 47 -31.84 -12.05 2.75
N ILE A 48 -32.12 -11.40 1.62
CA ILE A 48 -31.66 -11.79 0.30
C ILE A 48 -30.39 -11.03 -0.06
N CYS A 49 -29.36 -11.77 -0.46
CA CYS A 49 -28.06 -11.27 -0.87
C CYS A 49 -27.83 -11.57 -2.36
N GLY A 50 -27.42 -10.56 -3.13
CA GLY A 50 -26.98 -10.71 -4.51
C GLY A 50 -25.55 -11.25 -4.61
N ASP A 51 -24.89 -10.93 -5.73
CA ASP A 51 -23.52 -11.35 -6.02
C ASP A 51 -22.51 -10.92 -4.95
N ILE A 52 -21.50 -11.76 -4.71
CA ILE A 52 -20.42 -11.55 -3.72
C ILE A 52 -19.02 -11.52 -4.36
N HIS A 53 -18.78 -12.35 -5.39
CA HIS A 53 -17.55 -12.32 -6.20
C HIS A 53 -16.26 -12.37 -5.37
N GLY A 54 -16.15 -13.28 -4.40
CA GLY A 54 -14.93 -13.44 -3.60
C GLY A 54 -14.49 -12.21 -2.78
N GLN A 55 -15.36 -11.19 -2.62
CA GLN A 55 -15.10 -9.97 -1.85
C GLN A 55 -15.34 -10.21 -0.34
N PHE A 56 -14.51 -11.05 0.27
CA PHE A 56 -14.70 -11.56 1.63
C PHE A 56 -14.95 -10.48 2.71
N TYR A 57 -14.19 -9.39 2.69
CA TYR A 57 -14.34 -8.32 3.70
C TYR A 57 -15.64 -7.53 3.52
N ASP A 58 -16.11 -7.39 2.28
CA ASP A 58 -17.39 -6.77 2.00
C ASP A 58 -18.55 -7.70 2.40
N MET A 59 -18.38 -9.01 2.24
CA MET A 59 -19.30 -10.00 2.82
C MET A 59 -19.33 -9.94 4.36
N LYS A 60 -18.21 -9.61 5.02
CA LYS A 60 -18.24 -9.36 6.48
C LYS A 60 -19.05 -8.11 6.82
N GLU A 61 -18.95 -7.06 6.01
CA GLU A 61 -19.78 -5.87 6.20
C GLU A 61 -21.26 -6.19 5.97
N LEU A 62 -21.58 -6.98 4.95
CA LEU A 62 -22.92 -7.54 4.72
C LEU A 62 -23.47 -8.21 5.99
N PHE A 63 -22.69 -9.08 6.65
CA PHE A 63 -23.15 -9.71 7.90
C PHE A 63 -23.29 -8.73 9.07
N LYS A 64 -22.50 -7.65 9.14
CA LYS A 64 -22.72 -6.59 10.14
C LYS A 64 -24.02 -5.83 9.89
N VAL A 65 -24.34 -5.58 8.62
CA VAL A 65 -25.50 -4.80 8.20
C VAL A 65 -26.79 -5.63 8.29
N GLY A 66 -26.78 -6.88 7.86
CA GLY A 66 -27.93 -7.80 7.91
C GLY A 66 -28.07 -8.62 9.20
N GLY A 67 -27.02 -8.66 10.03
CA GLY A 67 -26.98 -9.39 11.29
C GLY A 67 -26.35 -10.79 11.18
N ASP A 68 -25.74 -11.26 12.27
CA ASP A 68 -24.99 -12.51 12.26
C ASP A 68 -25.87 -13.78 12.22
N CYS A 69 -25.39 -14.79 11.50
CA CYS A 69 -25.88 -16.16 11.63
C CYS A 69 -25.55 -16.72 13.03
N PRO A 70 -26.46 -17.47 13.68
CA PRO A 70 -27.73 -18.01 13.16
C PRO A 70 -28.98 -17.16 13.48
N LYS A 71 -28.84 -15.89 13.87
CA LYS A 71 -29.99 -15.05 14.26
C LYS A 71 -30.80 -14.58 13.05
N THR A 72 -30.12 -14.30 11.94
CA THR A 72 -30.72 -13.89 10.67
C THR A 72 -30.75 -15.06 9.68
N ASN A 73 -31.83 -15.18 8.92
CA ASN A 73 -31.95 -16.12 7.80
C ASN A 73 -31.44 -15.45 6.53
N TYR A 74 -30.65 -16.17 5.72
CA TYR A 74 -30.13 -15.63 4.47
C TYR A 74 -30.45 -16.52 3.26
N LEU A 75 -30.75 -15.86 2.15
CA LEU A 75 -30.78 -16.44 0.80
C LEU A 75 -29.72 -15.75 -0.05
N PHE A 76 -28.68 -16.47 -0.46
CA PHE A 76 -27.64 -15.95 -1.35
C PHE A 76 -27.90 -16.38 -2.79
N LEU A 77 -27.91 -15.40 -3.71
CA LEU A 77 -28.33 -15.55 -5.09
C LEU A 77 -27.23 -15.99 -6.08
N GLY A 78 -26.19 -16.68 -5.62
CA GLY A 78 -25.08 -17.14 -6.47
C GLY A 78 -23.93 -16.15 -6.60
N ASP A 79 -22.96 -16.49 -7.44
CA ASP A 79 -21.73 -15.73 -7.69
C ASP A 79 -20.94 -15.43 -6.41
N PHE A 80 -20.54 -16.51 -5.74
CA PHE A 80 -19.76 -16.49 -4.50
C PHE A 80 -18.26 -16.33 -4.75
N VAL A 81 -17.80 -16.79 -5.91
CA VAL A 81 -16.38 -16.92 -6.28
C VAL A 81 -16.03 -16.04 -7.48
N ASP A 82 -14.73 -15.98 -7.79
CA ASP A 82 -14.12 -15.18 -8.86
C ASP A 82 -14.16 -13.67 -8.63
N ARG A 83 -13.40 -12.92 -9.45
CA ARG A 83 -13.32 -11.43 -9.50
C ARG A 83 -12.78 -10.74 -8.25
N GLY A 84 -12.99 -11.30 -7.06
CA GLY A 84 -12.39 -10.89 -5.79
C GLY A 84 -11.20 -11.77 -5.39
N PHE A 85 -10.46 -11.34 -4.38
CA PHE A 85 -9.19 -11.98 -3.99
C PHE A 85 -9.34 -13.22 -3.08
N TYR A 86 -10.53 -13.46 -2.52
CA TYR A 86 -10.76 -14.39 -1.40
C TYR A 86 -11.95 -15.32 -1.66
N SER A 87 -12.06 -15.86 -2.88
CA SER A 87 -13.14 -16.76 -3.27
C SER A 87 -13.17 -18.03 -2.42
N VAL A 88 -12.00 -18.58 -2.06
CA VAL A 88 -11.90 -19.78 -1.21
C VAL A 88 -12.53 -19.52 0.16
N GLU A 89 -12.12 -18.48 0.87
CA GLU A 89 -12.66 -18.20 2.21
C GLU A 89 -14.12 -17.77 2.15
N THR A 90 -14.51 -17.04 1.11
CA THR A 90 -15.91 -16.60 0.88
C THR A 90 -16.84 -17.80 0.74
N PHE A 91 -16.56 -18.68 -0.24
CA PHE A 91 -17.41 -19.84 -0.48
C PHE A 91 -17.38 -20.83 0.68
N LEU A 92 -16.20 -21.13 1.24
CA LEU A 92 -16.09 -22.07 2.35
C LEU A 92 -16.77 -21.56 3.63
N LEU A 93 -16.80 -20.25 3.87
CA LEU A 93 -17.54 -19.69 5.00
C LEU A 93 -19.05 -19.88 4.82
N LEU A 94 -19.60 -19.57 3.64
CA LEU A 94 -21.00 -19.80 3.33
C LEU A 94 -21.36 -21.29 3.45
N LEU A 95 -20.49 -22.17 2.94
CA LEU A 95 -20.67 -23.62 3.03
C LEU A 95 -20.61 -24.12 4.49
N ALA A 96 -19.69 -23.61 5.30
CA ALA A 96 -19.60 -23.96 6.72
C ALA A 96 -20.83 -23.47 7.51
N LEU A 97 -21.34 -22.28 7.20
CA LEU A 97 -22.58 -21.73 7.78
C LEU A 97 -23.83 -22.51 7.33
N LYS A 98 -23.82 -23.10 6.13
CA LYS A 98 -24.84 -24.06 5.67
C LYS A 98 -24.74 -25.36 6.47
N VAL A 99 -23.55 -25.93 6.62
CA VAL A 99 -23.33 -27.22 7.32
C VAL A 99 -23.59 -27.14 8.82
N ILE A 100 -23.28 -26.02 9.50
CA ILE A 100 -23.50 -25.91 10.95
C ILE A 100 -24.99 -25.97 11.33
N GLN A 101 -25.89 -25.65 10.40
CA GLN A 101 -27.34 -25.80 10.60
C GLN A 101 -27.73 -27.24 10.87
N LEU A 102 -27.08 -28.20 10.21
CA LEU A 102 -27.30 -29.64 10.41
C LEU A 102 -27.03 -30.05 11.87
N LYS A 103 -25.95 -29.54 12.46
CA LYS A 103 -25.63 -29.80 13.88
C LYS A 103 -26.67 -29.19 14.82
N LEU A 104 -27.31 -28.09 14.41
CA LEU A 104 -28.34 -27.39 15.16
C LEU A 104 -29.77 -27.82 14.78
N GLN A 105 -29.96 -28.84 13.92
CA GLN A 105 -31.26 -29.25 13.36
C GLN A 105 -32.33 -29.62 14.40
N VAL A 106 -31.96 -29.83 15.66
CA VAL A 106 -32.93 -30.00 16.76
C VAL A 106 -33.60 -28.67 17.16
N ARG A 107 -33.13 -27.51 16.68
CA ARG A 107 -33.63 -26.19 17.10
C ARG A 107 -33.96 -25.21 15.97
N TYR A 108 -33.25 -25.21 14.82
CA TYR A 108 -33.42 -24.17 13.79
C TYR A 108 -33.16 -24.67 12.36
N PRO A 109 -34.13 -25.32 11.70
CA PRO A 109 -34.05 -25.57 10.25
C PRO A 109 -34.01 -24.23 9.46
N ASP A 110 -33.36 -24.24 8.30
CA ASP A 110 -33.48 -23.24 7.22
C ASP A 110 -32.89 -21.83 7.47
N ARG A 111 -31.60 -21.73 7.83
CA ARG A 111 -30.93 -20.42 8.10
C ARG A 111 -30.11 -19.86 6.94
N ILE A 112 -29.57 -20.70 6.06
CA ILE A 112 -28.80 -20.27 4.88
C ILE A 112 -29.29 -21.11 3.69
N THR A 113 -29.74 -20.43 2.66
CA THR A 113 -30.06 -21.02 1.36
C THR A 113 -29.08 -20.46 0.35
N LEU A 114 -28.44 -21.35 -0.41
CA LEU A 114 -27.48 -21.00 -1.46
C LEU A 114 -28.06 -21.46 -2.79
N ILE A 115 -28.24 -20.55 -3.74
CA ILE A 115 -28.55 -20.92 -5.12
C ILE A 115 -27.31 -20.75 -6.00
N ARG A 116 -27.28 -21.47 -7.12
CA ARG A 116 -26.17 -21.50 -8.06
C ARG A 116 -26.16 -20.22 -8.90
N GLY A 117 -25.02 -19.57 -9.06
CA GLY A 117 -24.76 -18.54 -10.06
C GLY A 117 -23.96 -19.06 -11.25
N ASN A 118 -23.66 -18.19 -12.22
CA ASN A 118 -22.90 -18.60 -13.40
C ASN A 118 -21.40 -18.78 -13.09
N HIS A 119 -20.89 -18.12 -12.04
CA HIS A 119 -19.54 -18.32 -11.53
C HIS A 119 -19.36 -19.63 -10.75
N GLU A 120 -20.43 -20.30 -10.34
CA GLU A 120 -20.39 -21.66 -9.79
C GLU A 120 -20.31 -22.71 -10.92
N SER A 121 -19.32 -22.58 -11.80
CA SER A 121 -19.06 -23.46 -12.94
C SER A 121 -17.56 -23.68 -13.17
N ARG A 122 -17.17 -24.85 -13.69
CA ARG A 122 -15.76 -25.17 -13.95
C ARG A 122 -15.18 -24.26 -15.03
N GLN A 123 -15.96 -23.94 -16.06
CA GLN A 123 -15.48 -23.12 -17.17
C GLN A 123 -15.18 -21.68 -16.75
N ILE A 124 -16.08 -21.05 -15.97
CA ILE A 124 -15.94 -19.65 -15.57
C ILE A 124 -14.81 -19.50 -14.53
N THR A 125 -14.74 -20.41 -13.57
CA THR A 125 -13.72 -20.36 -12.50
C THR A 125 -12.28 -20.53 -12.98
N GLN A 126 -12.07 -21.15 -14.15
CA GLN A 126 -10.78 -21.24 -14.81
C GLN A 126 -10.35 -19.94 -15.50
N VAL A 127 -11.29 -19.04 -15.77
CA VAL A 127 -11.03 -17.78 -16.49
C VAL A 127 -10.97 -16.59 -15.53
N TYR A 128 -11.76 -16.60 -14.45
CA TYR A 128 -11.99 -15.41 -13.62
C TYR A 128 -11.39 -15.48 -12.20
N GLY A 129 -10.57 -16.49 -11.92
CA GLY A 129 -9.55 -16.45 -10.87
C GLY A 129 -9.68 -17.49 -9.76
N PHE A 130 -10.83 -18.14 -9.57
CA PHE A 130 -11.00 -19.10 -8.46
C PHE A 130 -10.12 -20.35 -8.61
N TYR A 131 -9.94 -20.85 -9.83
CA TYR A 131 -9.01 -21.95 -10.11
C TYR A 131 -7.57 -21.60 -9.69
N ASP A 132 -7.09 -20.45 -10.13
CA ASP A 132 -5.74 -19.96 -9.84
C ASP A 132 -5.56 -19.68 -8.34
N GLU A 133 -6.60 -19.16 -7.69
CA GLU A 133 -6.61 -18.95 -6.24
C GLU A 133 -6.42 -20.26 -5.48
N CYS A 134 -7.16 -21.31 -5.85
CA CYS A 134 -7.03 -22.63 -5.24
C CYS A 134 -5.63 -23.21 -5.47
N LEU A 135 -5.13 -23.15 -6.70
CA LEU A 135 -3.80 -23.65 -7.04
C LEU A 135 -2.71 -22.92 -6.24
N ARG A 136 -2.81 -21.60 -6.13
CA ARG A 136 -1.88 -20.74 -5.38
C ARG A 136 -1.89 -21.02 -3.88
N LYS A 137 -3.07 -21.26 -3.28
CA LYS A 137 -3.20 -21.47 -1.82
C LYS A 137 -2.84 -22.88 -1.37
N TYR A 138 -3.09 -23.89 -2.23
CA TYR A 138 -3.00 -25.30 -1.85
C TYR A 138 -1.92 -26.07 -2.61
N GLY A 139 -1.29 -25.48 -3.63
CA GLY A 139 -0.30 -26.15 -4.47
C GLY A 139 -0.89 -27.23 -5.39
N SER A 140 -2.22 -27.41 -5.39
CA SER A 140 -2.92 -28.37 -6.23
C SER A 140 -4.34 -27.89 -6.57
N ALA A 141 -4.92 -28.43 -7.64
CA ALA A 141 -6.30 -28.15 -8.04
C ALA A 141 -7.35 -28.93 -7.22
N ASN A 142 -6.97 -29.66 -6.16
CA ASN A 142 -7.90 -30.52 -5.43
C ASN A 142 -9.00 -29.73 -4.73
N VAL A 143 -8.66 -28.61 -4.07
CA VAL A 143 -9.65 -27.75 -3.43
C VAL A 143 -10.64 -27.18 -4.44
N TRP A 144 -10.15 -26.75 -5.61
CA TRP A 144 -11.01 -26.33 -6.71
C TRP A 144 -11.96 -27.46 -7.13
N ARG A 145 -11.46 -28.67 -7.36
CA ARG A 145 -12.30 -29.85 -7.68
C ARG A 145 -13.37 -30.09 -6.63
N TYR A 146 -13.00 -30.13 -5.35
CA TYR A 146 -13.96 -30.34 -4.27
C TYR A 146 -15.05 -29.26 -4.24
N CYS A 147 -14.71 -28.00 -4.51
CA CYS A 147 -15.70 -26.91 -4.54
C CYS A 147 -16.59 -27.01 -5.80
N THR A 148 -16.01 -27.26 -6.97
CA THR A 148 -16.78 -27.39 -8.21
C THR A 148 -17.71 -28.60 -8.21
N ASP A 149 -17.34 -29.68 -7.54
CA ASP A 149 -18.22 -30.83 -7.35
C ASP A 149 -19.42 -30.48 -6.47
N ILE A 150 -19.28 -29.53 -5.54
CA ILE A 150 -20.40 -29.01 -4.73
C ILE A 150 -21.28 -28.05 -5.52
N PHE A 151 -20.71 -27.27 -6.44
CA PHE A 151 -21.49 -26.36 -7.29
C PHE A 151 -22.62 -27.08 -8.04
N ASP A 152 -22.38 -28.33 -8.47
CA ASP A 152 -23.38 -29.15 -9.17
C ASP A 152 -24.60 -29.51 -8.30
N TYR A 153 -24.49 -29.42 -6.98
CA TYR A 153 -25.59 -29.72 -6.06
C TYR A 153 -26.37 -28.49 -5.63
N LEU A 154 -25.87 -27.27 -5.88
CA LEU A 154 -26.55 -26.03 -5.51
C LEU A 154 -27.88 -25.89 -6.24
N SER A 155 -28.91 -25.49 -5.51
CA SER A 155 -30.25 -25.26 -6.04
C SER A 155 -30.24 -24.17 -7.12
N LEU A 156 -31.11 -24.25 -8.13
CA LEU A 156 -31.12 -23.27 -9.23
C LEU A 156 -31.92 -22.00 -8.89
N SER A 157 -32.84 -22.09 -7.95
CA SER A 157 -33.75 -21.00 -7.57
C SER A 157 -34.37 -21.24 -6.20
N ALA A 158 -35.05 -20.24 -5.67
CA ALA A 158 -35.84 -20.31 -4.45
C ALA A 158 -37.20 -19.64 -4.63
N LEU A 159 -38.16 -20.02 -3.79
CA LEU A 159 -39.50 -19.47 -3.73
C LEU A 159 -39.80 -19.10 -2.27
N ILE A 160 -39.89 -17.80 -2.00
CA ILE A 160 -40.11 -17.25 -0.67
C ILE A 160 -41.61 -17.10 -0.44
N GLU A 161 -42.15 -17.71 0.63
CA GLU A 161 -43.58 -17.68 1.00
C GLU A 161 -44.55 -18.00 -0.15
N ASN A 162 -44.13 -18.80 -1.14
CA ASN A 162 -44.88 -19.05 -2.38
C ASN A 162 -45.25 -17.80 -3.19
N LYS A 163 -44.57 -16.66 -2.93
CA LYS A 163 -44.90 -15.35 -3.48
C LYS A 163 -43.77 -14.67 -4.22
N ILE A 164 -42.51 -14.95 -3.88
CA ILE A 164 -41.37 -14.26 -4.48
C ILE A 164 -40.44 -15.29 -5.08
N PHE A 165 -40.32 -15.29 -6.40
CA PHE A 165 -39.39 -16.17 -7.10
C PHE A 165 -38.01 -15.55 -7.11
N SER A 166 -37.01 -16.29 -6.64
CA SER A 166 -35.63 -15.85 -6.55
C SER A 166 -34.72 -16.70 -7.42
N VAL A 167 -33.93 -16.07 -8.28
CA VAL A 167 -33.04 -16.73 -9.25
C VAL A 167 -31.76 -15.91 -9.44
N HIS A 168 -30.63 -16.51 -9.82
CA HIS A 168 -29.40 -15.75 -10.03
C HIS A 168 -29.49 -14.80 -11.24
N GLY A 169 -29.61 -15.38 -12.44
CA GLY A 169 -29.78 -14.66 -13.69
C GLY A 169 -31.25 -14.29 -13.87
N GLY A 170 -31.96 -14.94 -14.78
CA GLY A 170 -33.30 -14.50 -15.14
C GLY A 170 -34.21 -15.63 -15.59
N LEU A 171 -35.07 -15.31 -16.56
CA LEU A 171 -36.03 -16.26 -17.11
C LEU A 171 -35.46 -16.97 -18.34
N SER A 172 -36.08 -18.09 -18.71
CA SER A 172 -35.77 -18.86 -19.93
C SER A 172 -36.99 -18.90 -20.85
N PRO A 173 -36.82 -18.78 -22.17
CA PRO A 173 -37.91 -19.01 -23.13
C PRO A 173 -38.43 -20.45 -23.10
N ALA A 174 -37.65 -21.40 -22.57
CA ALA A 174 -38.05 -22.80 -22.43
C ALA A 174 -38.86 -23.07 -21.14
N ILE A 175 -38.97 -22.10 -20.22
CA ILE A 175 -39.61 -22.25 -18.92
C ILE A 175 -40.77 -21.25 -18.79
N SER A 176 -41.98 -21.78 -18.65
CA SER A 176 -43.19 -21.02 -18.33
C SER A 176 -43.68 -21.25 -16.90
N THR A 177 -43.33 -22.40 -16.29
CA THR A 177 -43.76 -22.74 -14.92
C THR A 177 -42.61 -23.12 -13.99
N LEU A 178 -42.77 -22.89 -12.69
CA LEU A 178 -41.81 -23.29 -11.65
C LEU A 178 -41.57 -24.81 -11.64
N ASP A 179 -42.58 -25.62 -11.98
CA ASP A 179 -42.43 -27.08 -12.03
C ASP A 179 -41.44 -27.56 -13.10
N GLN A 180 -41.31 -26.82 -14.20
CA GLN A 180 -40.30 -27.12 -15.22
C GLN A 180 -38.88 -26.91 -14.69
N ILE A 181 -38.67 -25.99 -13.75
CA ILE A 181 -37.38 -25.78 -13.09
C ILE A 181 -37.08 -26.96 -12.14
N ARG A 182 -38.10 -27.46 -11.42
CA ARG A 182 -37.96 -28.56 -10.44
C ARG A 182 -37.43 -29.87 -11.06
N ILE A 183 -37.68 -30.10 -12.34
CA ILE A 183 -37.31 -31.32 -13.05
C ILE A 183 -35.97 -31.23 -13.80
N ILE A 184 -35.31 -30.08 -13.83
CA ILE A 184 -33.99 -29.92 -14.47
C ILE A 184 -32.97 -30.82 -13.77
N ASP A 185 -32.18 -31.57 -14.53
CA ASP A 185 -31.02 -32.25 -13.96
C ASP A 185 -29.92 -31.23 -13.70
N ARG A 186 -29.78 -30.78 -12.45
CA ARG A 186 -28.79 -29.77 -12.07
C ARG A 186 -27.39 -30.33 -11.79
N LYS A 187 -27.27 -31.65 -11.61
CA LYS A 187 -26.04 -32.33 -11.12
C LYS A 187 -25.02 -32.55 -12.24
N GLN A 188 -24.74 -31.47 -12.95
CA GLN A 188 -23.85 -31.43 -14.09
C GLN A 188 -23.22 -30.04 -14.21
N GLU A 189 -22.17 -29.96 -15.03
CA GLU A 189 -21.62 -28.68 -15.47
C GLU A 189 -22.70 -27.86 -16.20
N VAL A 190 -22.67 -26.53 -16.02
CA VAL A 190 -23.59 -25.62 -16.69
C VAL A 190 -23.45 -25.79 -18.21
N PRO A 191 -24.52 -26.17 -18.93
CA PRO A 191 -24.47 -26.28 -20.39
C PRO A 191 -24.25 -24.92 -21.07
N HIS A 192 -23.81 -24.93 -22.33
CA HIS A 192 -23.64 -23.70 -23.11
C HIS A 192 -24.98 -23.06 -23.53
N ASP A 193 -26.07 -23.83 -23.58
CA ASP A 193 -27.41 -23.40 -23.96
C ASP A 193 -28.51 -24.14 -23.17
N GLY A 194 -29.75 -23.67 -23.30
CA GLY A 194 -30.93 -24.29 -22.69
C GLY A 194 -31.28 -23.76 -21.30
N ALA A 195 -32.33 -24.34 -20.72
CA ALA A 195 -33.02 -23.80 -19.53
C ALA A 195 -32.11 -23.49 -18.35
N MET A 196 -31.14 -24.37 -18.03
CA MET A 196 -30.21 -24.14 -16.93
C MET A 196 -29.23 -22.99 -17.23
N CYS A 197 -28.72 -22.89 -18.46
CA CYS A 197 -27.89 -21.78 -18.89
C CYS A 197 -28.67 -20.46 -18.78
N ASP A 198 -29.89 -20.43 -19.31
CA ASP A 198 -30.73 -19.23 -19.32
C ASP A 198 -31.05 -18.70 -17.90
N LEU A 199 -31.38 -19.60 -16.96
CA LEU A 199 -31.64 -19.19 -15.56
C LEU A 199 -30.42 -18.53 -14.90
N LEU A 200 -29.20 -18.84 -15.35
CA LEU A 200 -27.95 -18.31 -14.80
C LEU A 200 -27.41 -17.11 -15.58
N TRP A 201 -27.79 -16.91 -16.85
CA TRP A 201 -27.18 -15.91 -17.74
C TRP A 201 -28.14 -14.88 -18.34
N SER A 202 -29.46 -15.11 -18.29
CA SER A 202 -30.43 -14.19 -18.88
C SER A 202 -30.58 -12.90 -18.07
N ASP A 203 -30.95 -11.80 -18.75
CA ASP A 203 -30.95 -10.43 -18.22
C ASP A 203 -32.24 -9.65 -18.59
N PRO A 204 -32.88 -8.92 -17.66
CA PRO A 204 -33.96 -8.00 -18.01
C PRO A 204 -33.42 -6.80 -18.78
N GLU A 205 -34.18 -6.31 -19.77
CA GLU A 205 -33.83 -5.14 -20.57
C GLU A 205 -35.06 -4.26 -20.82
N ASP A 206 -34.95 -2.95 -20.61
CA ASP A 206 -36.05 -1.99 -20.74
C ASP A 206 -36.42 -1.74 -22.22
N ILE A 207 -35.46 -1.90 -23.12
CA ILE A 207 -35.62 -1.61 -24.57
C ILE A 207 -36.26 -2.78 -25.32
N VAL A 208 -36.16 -4.00 -24.79
CA VAL A 208 -36.71 -5.21 -25.43
C VAL A 208 -38.09 -5.49 -24.84
N ASP A 209 -39.11 -5.64 -25.68
CA ASP A 209 -40.40 -6.21 -25.28
C ASP A 209 -40.50 -7.64 -25.83
N GLY A 210 -40.63 -8.63 -24.96
CA GLY A 210 -40.48 -10.05 -25.31
C GLY A 210 -39.08 -10.59 -25.04
N TRP A 211 -38.56 -11.45 -25.94
CA TRP A 211 -37.24 -12.07 -25.84
C TRP A 211 -36.26 -11.45 -26.85
N GLY A 212 -35.00 -11.28 -26.43
CA GLY A 212 -33.90 -10.80 -27.26
C GLY A 212 -32.64 -11.62 -27.08
N LEU A 213 -31.70 -11.53 -28.03
CA LEU A 213 -30.41 -12.20 -27.92
C LEU A 213 -29.53 -11.49 -26.89
N SER A 214 -28.89 -12.27 -26.01
CA SER A 214 -27.96 -11.74 -25.02
C SER A 214 -26.62 -11.37 -25.66
N PRO A 215 -26.06 -10.18 -25.39
CA PRO A 215 -24.72 -9.81 -25.82
C PRO A 215 -23.63 -10.62 -25.10
N ARG A 216 -23.97 -11.38 -24.05
CA ARG A 216 -23.03 -12.23 -23.30
C ARG A 216 -22.63 -13.50 -24.06
N GLY A 217 -23.32 -13.84 -25.14
CA GLY A 217 -23.14 -15.10 -25.86
C GLY A 217 -23.75 -16.32 -25.14
N ALA A 218 -24.45 -16.10 -24.04
CA ALA A 218 -25.19 -17.09 -23.25
C ALA A 218 -26.45 -16.43 -22.65
N GLY A 219 -27.53 -17.20 -22.49
CA GLY A 219 -28.84 -16.70 -22.03
C GLY A 219 -29.52 -15.72 -23.00
N PHE A 220 -30.54 -15.02 -22.51
CA PHE A 220 -31.39 -14.12 -23.29
C PHE A 220 -31.59 -12.77 -22.59
N LEU A 221 -31.89 -11.73 -23.39
CA LEU A 221 -32.53 -10.52 -22.87
C LEU A 221 -34.04 -10.75 -22.79
N PHE A 222 -34.70 -10.20 -21.77
CA PHE A 222 -36.16 -10.30 -21.66
C PHE A 222 -36.83 -9.01 -21.16
N GLY A 223 -38.00 -8.73 -21.70
CA GLY A 223 -38.80 -7.54 -21.41
C GLY A 223 -39.88 -7.72 -20.36
N GLY A 224 -40.59 -6.63 -20.07
CA GLY A 224 -41.67 -6.59 -19.07
C GLY A 224 -42.83 -7.53 -19.36
N SER A 225 -43.21 -7.75 -20.63
CA SER A 225 -44.28 -8.70 -20.99
C SER A 225 -43.96 -10.13 -20.59
N VAL A 226 -42.70 -10.56 -20.71
CA VAL A 226 -42.22 -11.88 -20.27
C VAL A 226 -42.35 -12.01 -18.75
N VAL A 227 -41.91 -10.99 -18.01
CA VAL A 227 -42.00 -10.94 -16.54
C VAL A 227 -43.46 -10.98 -16.07
N THR A 228 -44.33 -10.15 -16.65
CA THR A 228 -45.77 -10.14 -16.31
C THR A 228 -46.41 -11.49 -16.56
N SER A 229 -46.15 -12.10 -17.72
CA SER A 229 -46.72 -13.41 -18.06
C SER A 229 -46.23 -14.52 -17.14
N PHE A 230 -44.94 -14.51 -16.78
CA PHE A 230 -44.36 -15.49 -15.88
C PHE A 230 -44.92 -15.34 -14.46
N ASN A 231 -44.99 -14.12 -13.95
CA ASN A 231 -45.52 -13.84 -12.61
C ASN A 231 -46.99 -14.27 -12.48
N HIS A 232 -47.82 -13.91 -13.47
CA HIS A 232 -49.22 -14.30 -13.51
C HIS A 232 -49.40 -15.82 -13.58
N THR A 233 -48.66 -16.49 -14.46
CA THR A 233 -48.74 -17.96 -14.63
C THR A 233 -48.39 -18.72 -13.36
N ASN A 234 -47.40 -18.22 -12.61
CA ASN A 234 -46.89 -18.88 -11.41
C ASN A 234 -47.48 -18.34 -10.11
N ASN A 235 -48.43 -17.40 -10.17
CA ASN A 235 -49.07 -16.78 -9.01
C ASN A 235 -48.05 -16.18 -8.00
N ILE A 236 -46.98 -15.58 -8.52
CA ILE A 236 -45.96 -14.87 -7.74
C ILE A 236 -46.13 -13.36 -7.90
N ASP A 237 -45.74 -12.61 -6.88
CA ASP A 237 -45.89 -11.17 -6.83
C ASP A 237 -44.80 -10.46 -7.64
N TYR A 238 -43.54 -10.92 -7.51
CA TYR A 238 -42.39 -10.40 -8.26
C TYR A 238 -41.20 -11.38 -8.26
N ILE A 239 -40.21 -11.09 -9.11
CA ILE A 239 -38.95 -11.83 -9.22
C ILE A 239 -37.84 -11.05 -8.50
N CYS A 240 -37.05 -11.73 -7.68
CA CYS A 240 -35.82 -11.20 -7.07
C CYS A 240 -34.61 -11.88 -7.70
N ARG A 241 -33.66 -11.11 -8.24
CA ARG A 241 -32.49 -11.65 -8.95
C ARG A 241 -31.20 -10.90 -8.66
N ALA A 242 -30.11 -11.38 -9.24
CA ALA A 242 -28.78 -10.78 -9.14
C ALA A 242 -28.11 -10.66 -10.52
N HIS A 243 -26.81 -10.96 -10.66
CA HIS A 243 -26.04 -11.13 -11.91
C HIS A 243 -25.73 -9.85 -12.74
N GLN A 244 -26.61 -8.85 -12.74
CA GLN A 244 -26.34 -7.55 -13.39
C GLN A 244 -25.85 -6.55 -12.36
N LEU A 245 -24.68 -5.94 -12.63
CA LEU A 245 -24.15 -4.85 -11.82
C LEU A 245 -25.17 -3.70 -11.76
N VAL A 246 -25.49 -3.29 -10.54
CA VAL A 246 -26.32 -2.10 -10.27
C VAL A 246 -25.52 -1.11 -9.44
N MET A 247 -25.41 0.12 -9.93
CA MET A 247 -24.58 1.16 -9.30
C MET A 247 -25.09 1.55 -7.90
N GLU A 248 -26.40 1.57 -7.74
CA GLU A 248 -27.12 1.92 -6.51
C GLU A 248 -27.33 0.72 -5.57
N GLY A 249 -26.76 -0.45 -5.90
CA GLY A 249 -26.90 -1.68 -5.13
C GLY A 249 -28.20 -2.47 -5.38
N TYR A 250 -29.26 -1.83 -5.87
CA TYR A 250 -30.48 -2.53 -6.32
C TYR A 250 -31.28 -1.72 -7.35
N LYS A 251 -32.00 -2.40 -8.25
CA LYS A 251 -32.83 -1.76 -9.29
C LYS A 251 -34.15 -2.51 -9.49
N TRP A 252 -35.26 -1.80 -9.41
CA TRP A 252 -36.58 -2.30 -9.84
C TRP A 252 -36.81 -2.02 -11.32
N MET A 253 -37.42 -2.97 -12.02
CA MET A 253 -37.82 -2.82 -13.42
C MET A 253 -39.26 -3.27 -13.63
N PHE A 254 -39.85 -2.87 -14.76
CA PHE A 254 -41.16 -3.31 -15.23
C PHE A 254 -42.29 -3.14 -14.19
N ASN A 255 -42.48 -1.90 -13.71
CA ASN A 255 -43.50 -1.57 -12.69
C ASN A 255 -43.36 -2.38 -11.39
N SER A 256 -42.12 -2.54 -10.93
CA SER A 256 -41.76 -3.26 -9.70
C SER A 256 -42.12 -4.75 -9.73
N GLN A 257 -42.11 -5.39 -10.91
CA GLN A 257 -42.35 -6.83 -11.05
C GLN A 257 -41.07 -7.67 -11.02
N ILE A 258 -39.90 -7.04 -11.16
CA ILE A 258 -38.60 -7.68 -10.97
C ILE A 258 -37.64 -6.70 -10.29
N VAL A 259 -36.82 -7.23 -9.38
CA VAL A 259 -35.74 -6.49 -8.74
C VAL A 259 -34.41 -7.22 -8.91
N THR A 260 -33.38 -6.46 -9.25
CA THR A 260 -31.99 -6.91 -9.19
C THR A 260 -31.37 -6.39 -7.89
N VAL A 261 -30.77 -7.29 -7.10
CA VAL A 261 -30.04 -7.00 -5.87
C VAL A 261 -28.56 -7.30 -6.09
N TRP A 262 -27.69 -6.39 -5.70
CA TRP A 262 -26.24 -6.50 -5.87
C TRP A 262 -25.54 -6.30 -4.53
N SER A 263 -24.78 -7.29 -4.07
CA SER A 263 -24.20 -7.29 -2.72
C SER A 263 -22.67 -7.13 -2.67
N ALA A 264 -22.04 -6.83 -3.81
CA ALA A 264 -20.60 -6.61 -3.93
C ALA A 264 -20.27 -5.11 -4.20
N PRO A 265 -19.96 -4.31 -3.16
CA PRO A 265 -19.68 -2.90 -3.33
C PRO A 265 -18.31 -2.68 -3.98
N ASN A 266 -18.16 -1.58 -4.70
CA ASN A 266 -17.00 -1.28 -5.53
C ASN A 266 -16.54 -2.53 -6.31
N TYR A 267 -17.45 -3.11 -7.10
CA TYR A 267 -17.26 -4.38 -7.78
C TYR A 267 -15.94 -4.44 -8.56
N CYS A 268 -15.27 -5.59 -8.50
CA CYS A 268 -13.91 -5.78 -9.04
C CYS A 268 -12.90 -4.75 -8.51
N TYR A 269 -13.19 -4.13 -7.36
CA TYR A 269 -12.41 -3.05 -6.74
C TYR A 269 -12.27 -1.78 -7.60
N ARG A 270 -13.15 -1.57 -8.58
CA ARG A 270 -13.02 -0.48 -9.56
C ARG A 270 -14.33 0.17 -10.03
N CYS A 271 -15.47 -0.49 -9.83
CA CYS A 271 -16.73 -0.03 -10.41
C CYS A 271 -17.36 1.13 -9.64
N GLY A 272 -16.98 1.38 -8.38
CA GLY A 272 -17.49 2.50 -7.58
C GLY A 272 -18.98 2.40 -7.18
N ASN A 273 -19.64 1.27 -7.43
CA ASN A 273 -21.02 1.02 -7.00
C ASN A 273 -21.11 0.81 -5.48
N VAL A 274 -22.30 1.04 -4.93
CA VAL A 274 -22.65 0.56 -3.58
C VAL A 274 -23.25 -0.84 -3.64
N ALA A 275 -23.41 -1.48 -2.49
CA ALA A 275 -24.08 -2.77 -2.37
C ALA A 275 -25.36 -2.66 -1.55
N ALA A 276 -26.26 -3.62 -1.73
CA ALA A 276 -27.47 -3.75 -0.94
C ALA A 276 -27.78 -5.21 -0.58
N ILE A 277 -28.55 -5.37 0.49
CA ILE A 277 -29.30 -6.58 0.82
C ILE A 277 -30.78 -6.24 0.93
N LEU A 278 -31.66 -7.20 0.64
CA LEU A 278 -33.11 -7.06 0.78
C LEU A 278 -33.62 -7.87 1.97
N GLU A 279 -34.08 -7.19 3.01
CA GLU A 279 -34.72 -7.80 4.18
C GLU A 279 -36.23 -7.94 3.93
N LEU A 280 -36.75 -9.13 4.19
CA LEU A 280 -38.17 -9.45 4.25
C LEU A 280 -38.53 -9.86 5.67
N ASP A 281 -39.45 -9.12 6.29
CA ASP A 281 -40.00 -9.49 7.61
C ASP A 281 -41.05 -10.60 7.51
N GLU A 282 -41.65 -11.01 8.64
CA GLU A 282 -42.69 -12.05 8.69
C GLU A 282 -43.94 -11.73 7.85
N ASN A 283 -44.15 -10.46 7.50
CA ASN A 283 -45.28 -9.99 6.70
C ASN A 283 -44.87 -9.67 5.25
N LEU A 284 -43.65 -10.04 4.84
CA LEU A 284 -43.07 -9.71 3.52
C LEU A 284 -42.93 -8.21 3.26
N ASN A 285 -42.84 -7.39 4.31
CA ASN A 285 -42.44 -5.99 4.18
C ASN A 285 -40.98 -5.94 3.76
N LYS A 286 -40.68 -5.09 2.78
CA LYS A 286 -39.39 -5.03 2.09
C LYS A 286 -38.57 -3.87 2.64
N GLN A 287 -37.34 -4.14 3.05
CA GLN A 287 -36.39 -3.10 3.41
C GLN A 287 -35.04 -3.37 2.75
N PHE A 288 -34.56 -2.41 1.95
CA PHE A 288 -33.19 -2.45 1.43
C PHE A 288 -32.24 -1.86 2.46
N ARG A 289 -31.15 -2.56 2.76
CA ARG A 289 -30.00 -1.98 3.47
C ARG A 289 -28.85 -1.82 2.50
N VAL A 290 -28.53 -0.56 2.21
CA VAL A 290 -27.40 -0.19 1.35
C VAL A 290 -26.15 -0.03 2.22
N PHE A 291 -25.03 -0.53 1.75
CA PHE A 291 -23.74 -0.43 2.41
C PHE A 291 -22.62 -0.21 1.39
N GLU A 292 -21.56 0.45 1.85
CA GLU A 292 -20.38 0.71 1.05
C GLU A 292 -19.33 -0.38 1.24
N ALA A 293 -18.29 -0.35 0.40
CA ALA A 293 -17.14 -1.24 0.55
C ALA A 293 -16.54 -1.09 1.94
N ALA A 294 -16.16 -2.23 2.54
CA ALA A 294 -15.70 -2.30 3.91
C ALA A 294 -14.61 -1.24 4.18
N PRO A 295 -14.67 -0.54 5.33
CA PRO A 295 -13.63 0.40 5.72
C PRO A 295 -12.29 -0.30 5.62
N GLN A 296 -11.43 0.28 4.82
CA GLN A 296 -10.07 -0.21 4.74
C GLN A 296 -9.38 0.27 5.99
N ASP A 297 -8.88 -0.65 6.82
CA ASP A 297 -8.07 -0.29 7.97
C ASP A 297 -6.87 0.53 7.46
N LEU A 298 -6.97 1.84 7.60
CA LEU A 298 -5.91 2.82 7.44
C LEU A 298 -4.95 2.66 8.61
N SER A 299 -4.15 1.59 8.60
CA SER A 299 -2.82 1.51 9.19
C SER A 299 -2.28 0.09 9.10
N ARG A 300 -1.16 -0.10 8.38
CA ARG A 300 0.05 -0.83 8.85
C ARG A 300 1.12 -0.93 7.75
N ASN A 301 2.15 -0.10 7.92
CA ASN A 301 3.59 -0.40 7.87
C ASN A 301 4.13 -1.18 6.66
N LEU A 302 4.00 -0.60 5.47
CA LEU A 302 4.55 -1.21 4.25
C LEU A 302 5.96 -0.73 3.93
N LEU A 303 6.34 0.43 4.47
CA LEU A 303 7.69 0.96 4.34
C LEU A 303 8.19 1.44 5.70
N ARG A 304 9.37 0.97 6.11
CA ARG A 304 10.02 1.35 7.37
C ARG A 304 11.41 1.87 7.07
N VAL A 305 11.80 2.92 7.81
CA VAL A 305 13.15 3.46 7.76
C VAL A 305 13.70 3.48 9.18
N SER A 306 14.91 2.93 9.34
CA SER A 306 15.63 2.87 10.60
C SER A 306 16.98 3.57 10.43
N PHE A 307 17.31 4.51 11.31
CA PHE A 307 18.63 5.12 11.39
C PHE A 307 19.41 4.55 12.56
N HIS A 308 20.64 4.12 12.35
CA HIS A 308 21.49 3.54 13.41
C HIS A 308 22.49 4.56 13.96
N LEU A 309 22.46 4.77 15.28
CA LEU A 309 23.24 5.80 15.99
C LEU A 309 24.64 5.35 16.39
N ASN A 310 24.91 4.04 16.44
CA ASN A 310 26.23 3.52 16.84
C ASN A 310 27.36 3.94 15.87
N SER A 311 27.01 4.28 14.63
CA SER A 311 27.92 4.80 13.62
C SER A 311 28.07 6.34 13.66
N CYS A 312 27.40 7.03 14.59
CA CYS A 312 27.29 8.50 14.65
C CYS A 312 28.15 9.15 15.77
N ARG A 313 29.21 8.51 16.27
CA ARG A 313 30.15 9.13 17.23
C ARG A 313 31.23 9.92 16.51
N PHE A 314 31.29 11.24 16.73
CA PHE A 314 32.21 12.14 16.04
C PHE A 314 33.33 12.67 16.95
N ARG A 315 34.58 12.48 16.53
CA ARG A 315 35.79 13.02 17.20
C ARG A 315 36.66 13.72 16.16
N ARG A 316 37.00 15.00 16.40
CA ARG A 316 37.91 15.76 15.51
C ARG A 316 39.33 15.17 15.57
N THR A 317 39.76 14.45 14.54
CA THR A 317 41.16 14.03 14.38
C THR A 317 41.95 15.16 13.70
N ARG A 318 42.87 15.80 14.43
CA ARG A 318 43.83 16.76 13.87
C ARG A 318 44.90 15.98 13.09
N ASN A 319 44.86 16.01 11.75
CA ASN A 319 46.05 15.72 10.95
C ASN A 319 46.85 17.02 10.71
N ARG A 320 48.17 16.94 10.94
CA ARG A 320 49.14 17.96 10.56
C ARG A 320 49.32 17.88 9.04
N GLU A 321 48.56 18.68 8.31
CA GLU A 321 48.89 19.32 7.02
C GLU A 321 47.56 19.77 6.39
N GLY A 322 47.50 21.07 6.11
CA GLY A 322 46.24 21.76 5.81
C GLY A 322 45.70 21.40 4.43
N HIS A 323 44.74 20.48 4.39
CA HIS A 323 43.47 20.48 3.63
C HIS A 323 42.85 19.08 3.73
N LEU A 324 41.63 18.97 4.29
CA LEU A 324 40.84 17.72 4.36
C LEU A 324 39.37 18.02 4.00
N PRO A 325 38.62 17.03 3.44
CA PRO A 325 37.21 17.18 3.08
C PRO A 325 36.36 17.37 4.33
N LYS A 326 35.36 18.25 4.27
CA LYS A 326 34.44 18.49 5.39
C LYS A 326 33.44 17.34 5.45
N ASN A 327 33.44 16.58 6.54
CA ASN A 327 32.43 15.55 6.78
C ASN A 327 31.09 16.16 7.17
N LEU A 328 30.03 15.50 6.72
CA LEU A 328 28.66 16.01 6.70
C LEU A 328 28.04 16.36 8.06
N HIS A 329 28.18 15.46 9.04
CA HIS A 329 27.56 15.63 10.36
C HIS A 329 28.25 16.71 11.22
N GLN A 330 29.49 17.03 10.85
CA GLN A 330 30.26 18.14 11.38
C GLN A 330 29.87 19.47 10.73
N THR A 331 28.91 19.47 9.79
CA THR A 331 28.41 20.68 9.14
C THR A 331 27.08 21.08 9.78
N THR A 332 26.17 20.15 10.12
CA THR A 332 24.84 20.49 10.66
C THR A 332 24.84 21.01 12.10
N PHE A 333 25.58 20.39 13.02
CA PHE A 333 25.72 20.89 14.41
C PHE A 333 26.54 22.17 14.46
N TYR A 334 27.55 22.22 13.59
CA TYR A 334 28.41 23.37 13.38
C TYR A 334 27.59 24.51 12.75
N ASP A 335 26.61 24.27 11.87
CA ASP A 335 25.72 25.29 11.28
C ASP A 335 24.60 25.74 12.24
N ILE A 336 24.10 24.83 13.09
CA ILE A 336 23.16 25.16 14.18
C ILE A 336 23.82 26.12 15.17
N ILE A 337 25.12 25.92 15.44
CA ILE A 337 25.91 26.74 16.35
C ILE A 337 26.49 27.98 15.61
N ILE A 338 27.08 27.86 14.41
CA ILE A 338 27.80 28.94 13.65
C ILE A 338 26.90 30.02 13.06
N GLY A 339 25.60 30.04 13.37
CA GLY A 339 24.84 31.30 13.36
C GLY A 339 25.48 32.45 14.18
N PHE A 340 26.59 32.20 14.90
CA PHE A 340 27.45 33.14 15.63
C PHE A 340 28.26 34.17 14.82
N GLN A 341 28.11 34.33 13.49
CA GLN A 341 28.68 35.52 12.86
C GLN A 341 27.84 36.76 13.21
N GLU A 342 28.29 37.43 14.28
CA GLU A 342 27.94 38.79 14.73
C GLU A 342 26.54 38.99 15.34
N GLU A 343 26.26 38.38 16.49
CA GLU A 343 25.24 38.90 17.40
C GLU A 343 25.90 39.32 18.73
N GLY A 344 25.92 40.63 18.99
CA GLY A 344 26.33 41.20 20.26
C GLY A 344 25.26 40.98 21.33
N PHE A 345 25.66 40.45 22.49
CA PHE A 345 24.83 40.40 23.68
C PHE A 345 24.80 41.80 24.29
N VAL A 346 23.76 42.57 23.98
CA VAL A 346 23.57 43.91 24.54
C VAL A 346 22.89 43.79 25.91
N SER A 347 23.64 43.29 26.90
CA SER A 347 23.30 43.46 28.31
C SER A 347 24.45 44.20 29.00
N VAL A 348 24.12 45.35 29.62
CA VAL A 348 25.06 46.06 30.49
C VAL A 348 24.94 45.43 31.89
N ILE A 349 26.04 44.90 32.43
CA ILE A 349 26.08 44.33 33.78
C ILE A 349 26.77 45.32 34.70
N GLU A 350 26.09 45.79 35.74
CA GLU A 350 26.67 46.69 36.73
C GLU A 350 26.74 46.04 38.12
N LYS A 351 27.88 46.16 38.80
CA LYS A 351 28.03 45.77 40.20
C LYS A 351 28.92 46.73 40.98
N TYR A 352 28.70 46.77 42.29
CA TYR A 352 29.63 47.37 43.24
C TYR A 352 30.56 46.30 43.78
N VAL A 353 31.86 46.42 43.50
CA VAL A 353 32.90 45.50 43.98
C VAL A 353 33.60 46.12 45.17
N GLN A 354 33.71 45.37 46.26
CA GLN A 354 34.48 45.79 47.43
C GLN A 354 35.96 45.47 47.19
N VAL A 355 36.77 46.49 46.93
CA VAL A 355 38.20 46.33 46.68
C VAL A 355 39.00 46.61 47.97
N PRO A 356 39.92 45.72 48.39
CA PRO A 356 40.81 45.98 49.52
C PRO A 356 41.54 47.32 49.35
N LEU A 357 41.61 48.13 50.41
CA LEU A 357 42.27 49.45 50.47
C LEU A 357 41.57 50.63 49.74
N ILE A 358 40.61 50.38 48.83
CA ILE A 358 39.96 51.44 48.02
C ILE A 358 38.47 51.62 48.38
N GLY A 359 37.77 50.54 48.76
CA GLY A 359 36.34 50.59 49.13
C GLY A 359 35.42 50.10 48.00
N LYS A 360 34.17 50.57 47.97
CA LYS A 360 33.18 50.16 46.94
C LYS A 360 33.46 50.86 45.62
N VAL A 361 33.75 50.10 44.58
CA VAL A 361 33.96 50.58 43.21
C VAL A 361 32.78 50.15 42.34
N HIS A 362 32.21 51.06 41.56
CA HIS A 362 31.18 50.74 40.57
C HIS A 362 31.87 50.24 39.29
N VAL A 363 31.51 49.05 38.83
CA VAL A 363 32.04 48.42 37.62
C VAL A 363 30.88 48.08 36.69
N ALA A 364 31.02 48.43 35.43
CA ALA A 364 30.06 48.15 34.36
C ALA A 364 30.73 47.37 33.22
N LEU A 365 30.10 46.27 32.80
CA LEU A 365 30.45 45.49 31.61
C LEU A 365 29.45 45.77 30.50
N SER A 366 29.89 45.89 29.26
CA SER A 366 29.03 46.17 28.09
C SER A 366 29.59 45.55 26.81
N ASN A 367 28.79 45.51 25.73
CA ASN A 367 29.20 44.99 24.41
C ASN A 367 29.79 43.57 24.46
N ILE A 368 29.23 42.69 25.28
CA ILE A 368 29.67 41.30 25.36
C ILE A 368 29.31 40.62 24.05
N THR A 369 30.28 40.06 23.33
CA THR A 369 30.08 39.49 22.00
C THR A 369 30.83 38.17 21.88
N ILE A 370 30.15 37.11 21.44
CA ILE A 370 30.78 35.82 21.12
C ILE A 370 31.18 35.87 19.66
N TYR A 371 32.48 35.76 19.36
CA TYR A 371 32.99 35.84 17.98
C TYR A 371 33.54 34.51 17.47
N SER A 372 33.67 33.50 18.33
CA SER A 372 34.13 32.17 17.95
C SER A 372 33.58 31.12 18.91
N VAL A 373 33.08 30.02 18.36
CA VAL A 373 32.75 28.80 19.11
C VAL A 373 33.40 27.61 18.39
N ASP A 374 34.08 26.74 19.12
CA ASP A 374 34.67 25.51 18.60
C ASP A 374 34.13 24.30 19.36
N VAL A 375 33.52 23.36 18.62
CA VAL A 375 32.94 22.14 19.18
C VAL A 375 33.79 20.94 18.75
N PRO A 376 34.59 20.34 19.65
CA PRO A 376 35.49 19.24 19.30
C PRO A 376 34.78 17.89 19.12
N SER A 377 33.64 17.72 19.80
CA SER A 377 32.81 16.52 19.75
C SER A 377 31.35 16.84 19.97
N SER A 378 30.49 16.16 19.23
CA SER A 378 29.04 16.12 19.44
C SER A 378 28.55 14.69 19.22
N TYR A 379 27.46 14.34 19.88
CA TYR A 379 26.84 13.03 19.77
C TYR A 379 25.32 13.11 19.95
N VAL A 380 24.64 12.08 19.47
CA VAL A 380 23.20 11.89 19.60
C VAL A 380 22.95 10.55 20.26
N GLU A 381 22.14 10.55 21.31
CA GLU A 381 21.76 9.36 22.05
C GLU A 381 20.24 9.30 22.21
N THR A 382 19.70 8.09 22.24
CA THR A 382 18.28 7.83 22.43
C THR A 382 18.04 7.27 23.82
N GLY A 383 17.01 7.76 24.50
CA GLY A 383 16.56 7.29 25.80
C GLY A 383 15.06 7.06 25.83
N GLU A 384 14.56 6.55 26.96
CA GLU A 384 13.12 6.28 27.15
C GLU A 384 12.27 7.56 27.02
N MET A 385 12.85 8.72 27.32
CA MET A 385 12.15 10.01 27.29
C MET A 385 12.31 10.78 25.97
N GLY A 386 13.21 10.40 25.07
CA GLY A 386 13.46 11.14 23.82
C GLY A 386 14.87 10.99 23.26
N ILE A 387 15.26 11.92 22.40
CA ILE A 387 16.56 11.99 21.73
C ILE A 387 17.38 13.11 22.38
N ALA A 388 18.52 12.76 22.97
CA ALA A 388 19.49 13.70 23.51
C ALA A 388 20.51 14.10 22.44
N ILE A 389 20.67 15.40 22.24
CA ILE A 389 21.57 16.02 21.28
C ILE A 389 22.58 16.83 22.08
N ILE A 390 23.85 16.41 22.11
CA ILE A 390 24.85 16.97 23.04
C ILE A 390 26.13 17.35 22.29
N ALA A 391 26.60 18.57 22.52
CA ALA A 391 27.94 19.04 22.18
C ALA A 391 28.77 19.11 23.46
N SER A 392 29.92 18.44 23.47
CA SER A 392 30.75 18.34 24.68
C SER A 392 32.13 18.95 24.49
N ALA A 393 32.66 19.48 25.58
CA ALA A 393 33.98 20.14 25.65
C ALA A 393 34.15 21.28 24.63
N ALA A 394 33.06 21.98 24.31
CA ALA A 394 33.10 23.15 23.44
C ALA A 394 33.92 24.28 24.09
N THR A 395 34.47 25.14 23.24
CA THR A 395 35.17 26.36 23.67
C THR A 395 34.55 27.56 22.99
N ALA A 396 34.46 28.68 23.69
CA ALA A 396 33.97 29.93 23.12
C ALA A 396 34.95 31.07 23.40
N LYS A 397 35.09 31.98 22.43
CA LYS A 397 35.86 33.22 22.61
C LYS A 397 34.92 34.41 22.51
N LEU A 398 35.05 35.30 23.48
CA LEU A 398 34.24 36.48 23.62
C LEU A 398 35.10 37.73 23.76
N SER A 399 34.50 38.87 23.41
CA SER A 399 35.02 40.19 23.70
C SER A 399 34.00 40.97 24.51
N MET A 400 34.45 41.79 25.44
CA MET A 400 33.59 42.74 26.17
C MET A 400 34.31 44.06 26.41
N ASN A 401 33.53 45.11 26.68
CA ASN A 401 34.02 46.39 27.19
C ASN A 401 33.80 46.45 28.70
N TRP A 402 34.74 47.00 29.44
CA TRP A 402 34.62 47.24 30.87
C TRP A 402 34.85 48.72 31.18
N LYS A 403 34.21 49.21 32.23
CA LYS A 403 34.40 50.55 32.79
C LYS A 403 34.27 50.49 34.29
N TYR A 404 35.11 51.20 35.03
CA TYR A 404 34.88 51.42 36.45
C TYR A 404 34.88 52.90 36.80
N SER A 405 34.17 53.23 37.87
CA SER A 405 34.18 54.55 38.47
C SER A 405 34.25 54.44 39.99
N TYR A 406 35.11 55.25 40.58
CA TYR A 406 35.26 55.40 42.02
C TYR A 406 35.35 56.89 42.35
N SER A 407 34.44 57.32 43.23
CA SER A 407 34.36 58.70 43.69
C SER A 407 34.46 58.72 45.20
N ASN A 408 35.36 59.55 45.72
CA ASN A 408 35.46 59.85 47.14
C ASN A 408 35.68 61.36 47.35
N TRP A 409 35.60 61.85 48.59
CA TRP A 409 35.60 63.29 48.92
C TRP A 409 36.84 64.11 48.48
N PHE A 410 37.86 63.50 47.90
CA PHE A 410 39.07 64.18 47.42
C PHE A 410 39.41 63.97 45.94
N PHE A 411 39.02 62.86 45.30
CA PHE A 411 39.39 62.54 43.91
C PHE A 411 38.35 61.59 43.28
N ASP A 412 38.14 61.75 41.97
CA ASP A 412 37.38 60.83 41.11
C ASP A 412 38.36 60.08 40.20
N ILE A 413 38.25 58.74 40.17
CA ILE A 413 39.07 57.88 39.31
C ILE A 413 38.12 57.01 38.48
N SER A 414 38.29 57.05 37.16
CA SER A 414 37.61 56.17 36.22
C SER A 414 38.58 55.66 35.17
N ASP A 415 38.39 54.43 34.73
CA ASP A 415 39.14 53.82 33.63
C ASP A 415 38.18 52.93 32.82
N ASP A 416 38.53 52.67 31.57
CA ASP A 416 37.79 51.81 30.66
C ASP A 416 38.70 51.07 29.69
N GLY A 417 38.23 49.95 29.18
CA GLY A 417 39.01 49.12 28.27
C GLY A 417 38.23 47.96 27.68
N ARG A 418 38.97 47.05 27.03
CA ARG A 418 38.42 45.82 26.47
C ARG A 418 38.91 44.60 27.23
N ALA A 419 38.15 43.52 27.19
CA ALA A 419 38.58 42.24 27.70
C ALA A 419 38.24 41.14 26.69
N SER A 420 39.14 40.17 26.58
CA SER A 420 38.97 38.93 25.83
C SER A 420 38.69 37.80 26.82
N ILE A 421 37.62 37.06 26.59
CA ILE A 421 37.19 35.95 27.45
C ILE A 421 37.31 34.66 26.66
N GLN A 422 37.79 33.61 27.31
CA GLN A 422 37.83 32.26 26.76
C GLN A 422 37.08 31.33 27.70
N VAL A 423 36.00 30.73 27.20
CA VAL A 423 35.22 29.69 27.88
C VAL A 423 35.79 28.34 27.46
N GLU A 424 36.07 27.48 28.44
CA GLU A 424 36.62 26.15 28.22
C GLU A 424 35.72 25.07 28.81
N GLY A 425 35.64 23.93 28.12
CA GLY A 425 34.90 22.77 28.60
C GLY A 425 33.37 22.98 28.65
N MET A 426 32.80 23.75 27.74
CA MET A 426 31.35 23.99 27.71
C MET A 426 30.61 22.76 27.17
N ASP A 427 29.60 22.30 27.90
CA ASP A 427 28.70 21.23 27.46
C ASP A 427 27.33 21.84 27.17
N VAL A 428 26.86 21.74 25.93
CA VAL A 428 25.56 22.27 25.48
C VAL A 428 24.72 21.11 24.97
N GLY A 429 23.48 21.01 25.43
CA GLY A 429 22.63 19.92 24.99
C GLY A 429 21.15 20.20 25.11
N ALA A 430 20.38 19.36 24.45
CA ALA A 430 18.94 19.37 24.53
C ALA A 430 18.38 17.97 24.34
N THR A 431 17.31 17.67 25.06
CA THR A 431 16.52 16.45 24.93
C THR A 431 15.22 16.80 24.20
N VAL A 432 14.93 16.10 23.11
CA VAL A 432 13.76 16.32 22.28
C VAL A 432 12.88 15.08 22.20
N ALA A 433 11.57 15.26 22.27
CA ALA A 433 10.59 14.26 21.90
C ALA A 433 10.35 14.29 20.38
N LEU A 434 10.18 13.13 19.77
CA LEU A 434 9.83 12.97 18.36
C LEU A 434 8.47 12.27 18.26
N GLU A 435 7.50 12.92 17.64
CA GLU A 435 6.13 12.44 17.54
C GLU A 435 5.60 12.52 16.10
N ASP A 436 4.69 11.62 15.74
CA ASP A 436 3.88 11.74 14.52
C ASP A 436 2.71 12.70 14.79
N GLN A 437 2.63 13.78 14.01
CA GLN A 437 1.53 14.72 13.99
C GLN A 437 0.95 14.79 12.57
N GLU A 438 -0.24 14.21 12.39
CA GLU A 438 -1.00 14.23 11.14
C GLU A 438 -0.19 13.77 9.91
N GLY A 439 0.64 12.73 10.07
CA GLY A 439 1.47 12.17 9.02
C GLY A 439 2.74 12.96 8.72
N THR A 440 3.17 13.82 9.64
CA THR A 440 4.45 14.53 9.65
C THR A 440 5.20 14.28 10.97
N LEU A 441 6.50 14.49 10.99
CA LEU A 441 7.28 14.39 12.23
C LEU A 441 7.38 15.74 12.91
N LYS A 442 7.09 15.76 14.22
CA LYS A 442 7.27 16.92 15.09
C LYS A 442 8.32 16.67 16.15
N LEU A 443 9.19 17.64 16.33
CA LEU A 443 10.14 17.71 17.44
C LEU A 443 9.64 18.68 18.51
N SER A 444 9.65 18.23 19.77
CA SER A 444 9.33 19.08 20.92
C SER A 444 10.48 19.07 21.91
N ILE A 445 10.96 20.24 22.32
CA ILE A 445 12.03 20.36 23.32
C ILE A 445 11.46 19.98 24.68
N LEU A 446 12.08 19.00 25.34
CA LEU A 446 11.73 18.59 26.70
C LEU A 446 12.61 19.30 27.72
N GLU A 447 13.91 19.37 27.43
CA GLU A 447 14.91 20.00 28.26
C GLU A 447 16.03 20.53 27.37
N SER A 448 16.58 21.69 27.71
CA SER A 448 17.71 22.33 27.04
C SER A 448 18.60 22.94 28.12
N GLY A 449 19.90 22.97 27.87
CA GLY A 449 20.82 23.54 28.83
C GLY A 449 22.23 23.68 28.29
N CYS A 450 22.99 24.48 29.01
CA CYS A 450 24.41 24.68 28.81
C CYS A 450 25.07 24.71 30.19
N TYR A 451 26.22 24.06 30.30
CA TYR A 451 27.06 24.09 31.47
C TYR A 451 28.47 24.53 31.09
N VAL A 452 28.97 25.56 31.78
CA VAL A 452 30.33 26.07 31.60
C VAL A 452 31.25 25.52 32.70
N ASN A 453 32.33 24.84 32.31
CA ASN A 453 33.31 24.30 33.27
C ASN A 453 34.28 25.37 33.77
N ASP A 454 34.88 26.17 32.87
CA ASP A 454 35.87 27.18 33.25
C ASP A 454 35.85 28.41 32.33
N ILE A 455 36.22 29.56 32.87
CA ILE A 455 36.35 30.83 32.12
C ILE A 455 37.67 31.52 32.44
N SER A 456 38.42 31.86 31.38
CA SER A 456 39.60 32.71 31.45
C SER A 456 39.29 34.12 30.93
N ILE A 457 39.50 35.14 31.76
CA ILE A 457 39.30 36.55 31.40
C ILE A 457 40.67 37.24 31.29
N LYS A 458 40.96 37.81 30.12
CA LYS A 458 42.13 38.66 29.86
C LYS A 458 41.67 40.08 29.61
N VAL A 459 42.12 41.01 30.43
CA VAL A 459 41.68 42.41 30.38
C VAL A 459 42.82 43.26 29.82
N ASP A 460 42.52 44.05 28.79
CA ASP A 460 43.47 44.97 28.15
C ASP A 460 43.38 46.34 28.85
N GLY A 461 44.50 46.81 29.40
CA GLY A 461 44.57 48.06 30.17
C GLY A 461 44.17 47.91 31.64
N GLY A 462 44.47 48.92 32.47
CA GLY A 462 44.11 48.99 33.89
C GLY A 462 45.19 48.58 34.89
N ALA A 463 44.86 48.76 36.18
CA ALA A 463 45.74 48.42 37.29
C ALA A 463 45.58 46.95 37.72
N SER A 464 46.69 46.24 37.96
CA SER A 464 46.70 44.78 38.18
C SER A 464 45.85 44.29 39.35
N TRP A 465 45.53 45.17 40.30
CA TRP A 465 44.65 44.88 41.45
C TRP A 465 43.16 44.80 41.10
N LEU A 466 42.73 45.36 39.96
CA LEU A 466 41.35 45.32 39.48
C LEU A 466 41.00 43.95 38.87
N TYR A 467 41.99 43.23 38.31
CA TYR A 467 41.76 41.99 37.56
C TYR A 467 41.13 40.90 38.42
N GLN A 468 41.65 40.64 39.62
CA GLN A 468 41.07 39.61 40.50
C GLN A 468 39.67 40.01 40.98
N GLY A 469 39.48 41.28 41.33
CA GLY A 469 38.17 41.78 41.79
C GLY A 469 37.10 41.76 40.70
N LEU A 470 37.47 41.97 39.44
CA LEU A 470 36.56 41.91 38.29
C LEU A 470 36.23 40.45 37.93
N VAL A 471 37.22 39.54 37.96
CA VAL A 471 37.00 38.11 37.78
C VAL A 471 36.06 37.58 38.87
N ASP A 472 36.38 37.78 40.14
CA ASP A 472 35.59 37.26 41.27
C ASP A 472 34.15 37.82 41.29
N ALA A 473 33.95 39.07 40.87
CA ALA A 473 32.64 39.71 40.90
C ALA A 473 31.73 39.36 39.73
N PHE A 474 32.30 39.04 38.55
CA PHE A 474 31.54 38.90 37.31
C PHE A 474 31.66 37.54 36.63
N GLN A 475 32.59 36.66 37.05
CA GLN A 475 32.75 35.32 36.47
C GLN A 475 31.41 34.57 36.40
N GLY A 476 30.70 34.41 37.53
CA GLY A 476 29.40 33.72 37.54
C GLY A 476 28.30 34.40 36.72
N ASN A 477 28.38 35.72 36.53
CA ASN A 477 27.44 36.44 35.65
C ASN A 477 27.75 36.20 34.17
N ILE A 478 29.04 36.14 33.81
CA ILE A 478 29.47 35.84 32.45
C ILE A 478 29.18 34.37 32.13
N GLU A 479 29.41 33.45 33.07
CA GLU A 479 29.02 32.03 32.96
C GLU A 479 27.53 31.91 32.66
N SER A 480 26.66 32.43 33.53
CA SER A 480 25.20 32.39 33.33
C SER A 480 24.75 33.04 32.03
N LEU A 481 25.36 34.16 31.61
CA LEU A 481 25.03 34.79 30.33
C LEU A 481 25.39 33.90 29.14
N VAL A 482 26.54 33.22 29.19
CA VAL A 482 26.95 32.28 28.14
C VAL A 482 26.05 31.05 28.15
N GLU A 483 25.71 30.53 29.33
CA GLU A 483 24.80 29.39 29.47
C GLU A 483 23.41 29.68 28.89
N ASP A 484 22.80 30.82 29.25
CA ASP A 484 21.51 31.26 28.74
C ASP A 484 21.54 31.49 27.22
N ALA A 485 22.60 32.14 26.74
CA ALA A 485 22.80 32.43 25.31
C ALA A 485 22.88 31.15 24.48
N MET A 486 23.70 30.19 24.93
CA MET A 486 23.90 28.92 24.23
C MET A 486 22.65 28.05 24.29
N SER A 487 21.96 28.01 25.44
CA SER A 487 20.69 27.29 25.63
C SER A 487 19.62 27.82 24.67
N LYS A 488 19.49 29.14 24.55
CA LYS A 488 18.55 29.74 23.58
C LYS A 488 18.89 29.40 22.13
N LYS A 489 20.19 29.37 21.77
CA LYS A 489 20.61 29.05 20.40
C LYS A 489 20.37 27.58 20.04
N ILE A 490 20.56 26.66 20.97
CA ILE A 490 20.21 25.25 20.71
C ILE A 490 18.68 25.09 20.54
N GLU A 491 17.87 25.84 21.29
CA GLU A 491 16.41 25.88 21.10
C GLU A 491 16.00 26.44 19.72
N GLU A 492 16.61 27.54 19.29
CA GLU A 492 16.41 28.10 17.95
C GLU A 492 16.82 27.10 16.85
N GLY A 493 17.92 26.38 17.06
CA GLY A 493 18.38 25.30 16.18
C GLY A 493 17.38 24.15 16.06
N ILE A 494 16.84 23.69 17.18
CA ILE A 494 15.84 22.63 17.20
C ILE A 494 14.54 23.09 16.54
N THR A 495 14.14 24.34 16.75
CA THR A 495 12.93 24.90 16.11
C THR A 495 13.06 24.93 14.58
N LYS A 496 14.27 25.24 14.06
CA LYS A 496 14.57 25.15 12.63
C LYS A 496 14.53 23.71 12.12
N LEU A 497 15.07 22.77 12.90
CA LEU A 497 15.04 21.34 12.56
C LEU A 497 13.61 20.79 12.55
N ASP A 498 12.79 21.15 13.54
CA ASP A 498 11.36 20.83 13.59
C ASP A 498 10.63 21.35 12.35
N SER A 499 10.87 22.60 11.98
CA SER A 499 10.30 23.19 10.77
C SER A 499 10.69 22.42 9.50
N LEU A 500 11.94 21.95 9.41
CA LEU A 500 12.41 21.14 8.29
C LEU A 500 11.71 19.78 8.24
N LEU A 501 11.55 19.10 9.38
CA LEU A 501 10.85 17.81 9.47
C LEU A 501 9.35 17.92 9.14
N GLN A 502 8.71 19.01 9.57
CA GLN A 502 7.31 19.28 9.23
C GLN A 502 7.13 19.69 7.76
N SER A 503 8.16 20.26 7.12
CA SER A 503 8.13 20.62 5.69
C SER A 503 8.32 19.43 4.74
N LEU A 504 8.58 18.23 5.26
CA LEU A 504 8.77 17.05 4.42
C LEU A 504 7.51 16.76 3.61
N PRO A 505 7.68 16.44 2.31
CA PRO A 505 6.53 16.19 1.46
C PRO A 505 5.80 14.95 1.96
N LYS A 506 4.47 14.98 1.94
CA LYS A 506 3.62 13.81 2.22
C LYS A 506 3.52 12.86 1.03
N GLN A 507 3.94 13.30 -0.15
CA GLN A 507 3.92 12.52 -1.38
C GLN A 507 5.15 12.79 -2.25
N ILE A 508 5.67 11.75 -2.90
CA ILE A 508 6.77 11.86 -3.87
C ILE A 508 6.29 11.39 -5.23
N GLN A 509 6.27 12.29 -6.22
CA GLN A 509 5.90 11.94 -7.58
C GLN A 509 6.96 11.03 -8.22
N VAL A 510 6.51 9.98 -8.92
CA VAL A 510 7.39 8.99 -9.56
C VAL A 510 7.19 8.96 -11.07
N TYR A 511 5.96 9.18 -11.53
CA TYR A 511 5.58 9.29 -12.95
C TYR A 511 4.50 10.37 -13.12
N ASP A 512 4.10 10.64 -14.37
CA ASP A 512 3.01 11.59 -14.69
C ASP A 512 1.65 11.17 -14.12
N ILE A 513 1.53 9.92 -13.66
CA ILE A 513 0.28 9.30 -13.19
C ILE A 513 0.35 8.76 -11.77
N ALA A 514 1.53 8.78 -11.12
CA ALA A 514 1.77 8.05 -9.88
C ALA A 514 2.58 8.87 -8.87
N ALA A 515 2.07 8.90 -7.63
CA ALA A 515 2.77 9.44 -6.47
C ALA A 515 2.89 8.36 -5.38
N MET A 516 4.04 8.30 -4.72
CA MET A 516 4.24 7.49 -3.53
C MET A 516 3.81 8.30 -2.31
N ASN A 517 2.91 7.74 -1.50
CA ASN A 517 2.52 8.28 -0.22
C ASN A 517 3.65 8.03 0.81
N VAL A 518 4.24 9.10 1.31
CA VAL A 518 5.32 9.06 2.31
C VAL A 518 4.90 9.70 3.63
N THR A 519 3.60 9.75 3.92
CA THR A 519 3.12 10.17 5.25
C THR A 519 3.62 9.20 6.30
N PHE A 520 4.14 9.74 7.40
CA PHE A 520 4.50 8.96 8.58
C PHE A 520 3.24 8.29 9.15
N VAL A 521 3.39 7.06 9.61
CA VAL A 521 2.31 6.27 10.19
C VAL A 521 2.79 5.67 11.49
N GLY A 522 2.04 5.89 12.57
CA GLY A 522 2.38 5.35 13.88
C GLY A 522 3.49 6.13 14.59
N LYS A 523 3.72 5.77 15.85
CA LYS A 523 4.68 6.47 16.70
C LYS A 523 6.11 6.04 16.36
N PRO A 524 7.06 6.98 16.23
CA PRO A 524 8.47 6.64 16.10
C PRO A 524 8.94 5.74 17.26
N VAL A 525 9.76 4.74 16.94
CA VAL A 525 10.33 3.82 17.93
C VAL A 525 11.78 4.20 18.16
N LEU A 526 12.10 4.52 19.41
CA LEU A 526 13.46 4.83 19.85
C LEU A 526 14.03 3.60 20.55
N SER A 527 15.10 3.03 20.01
CA SER A 527 15.89 1.98 20.68
C SER A 527 17.19 2.59 21.21
N LYS A 528 17.99 1.83 21.96
CA LYS A 528 19.32 2.30 22.43
C LYS A 528 20.31 2.66 21.31
N SER A 529 20.02 2.24 20.07
CA SER A 529 20.95 2.38 18.94
C SER A 529 20.27 2.73 17.62
N SER A 530 18.95 2.93 17.61
CA SER A 530 18.21 3.27 16.40
C SER A 530 17.04 4.22 16.66
N ILE A 531 16.74 5.03 15.64
CA ILE A 531 15.51 5.79 15.51
C ILE A 531 14.75 5.21 14.33
N GLU A 532 13.53 4.77 14.54
CA GLU A 532 12.75 4.05 13.55
C GLU A 532 11.41 4.73 13.34
N PHE A 533 11.01 4.85 12.09
CA PHE A 533 9.69 5.35 11.73
C PHE A 533 9.13 4.56 10.56
N GLU A 534 7.81 4.52 10.53
CA GLU A 534 7.05 3.83 9.51
C GLU A 534 6.38 4.88 8.63
N ILE A 535 6.31 4.58 7.34
CA ILE A 535 5.71 5.43 6.32
C ILE A 535 4.77 4.57 5.49
N ASN A 536 3.73 5.21 4.97
CA ASN A 536 2.67 4.52 4.24
C ASN A 536 3.23 3.68 3.07
N GLY A 537 4.02 4.30 2.19
CA GLY A 537 4.78 3.63 1.14
C GLY A 537 3.96 3.18 -0.08
N LEU A 538 2.64 3.37 -0.09
CA LEU A 538 1.78 2.99 -1.23
C LEU A 538 1.83 4.00 -2.37
N PHE A 539 1.62 3.49 -3.59
CA PHE A 539 1.49 4.30 -4.78
C PHE A 539 0.03 4.60 -5.08
N THR A 540 -0.29 5.88 -5.29
CA THR A 540 -1.63 6.39 -5.58
C THR A 540 -1.63 7.20 -6.86
N ALA A 541 -2.78 7.28 -7.54
CA ALA A 541 -2.92 8.20 -8.67
C ALA A 541 -2.89 9.66 -8.16
N ILE A 542 -2.40 10.58 -8.99
CA ILE A 542 -2.17 11.98 -8.59
C ILE A 542 -3.48 12.69 -8.18
N ASP A 543 -4.61 12.31 -8.80
CA ASP A 543 -5.93 12.90 -8.53
C ASP A 543 -6.81 12.07 -7.58
N ASP A 544 -6.31 10.92 -7.11
CA ASP A 544 -7.07 9.99 -6.28
C ASP A 544 -6.51 9.97 -4.85
N LEU A 545 -7.13 10.76 -3.97
CA LEU A 545 -6.91 10.71 -2.51
C LEU A 545 -7.43 9.40 -1.89
N THR A 546 -7.98 8.48 -2.68
CA THR A 546 -8.68 7.29 -2.22
C THR A 546 -8.25 6.00 -2.92
N SER A 547 -6.96 5.77 -3.14
CA SER A 547 -6.52 4.45 -3.58
C SER A 547 -6.53 3.45 -2.42
N ARG A 548 -7.21 2.34 -2.65
CA ARG A 548 -7.82 1.49 -1.64
C ARG A 548 -7.21 0.07 -1.72
N PHE A 549 -6.21 -0.27 -0.88
CA PHE A 549 -5.50 -1.56 -0.92
C PHE A 549 -5.73 -2.43 0.34
N TYR A 550 -5.91 -3.75 0.15
CA TYR A 550 -6.14 -4.74 1.21
C TYR A 550 -4.85 -5.37 1.71
N HIS A 551 -4.45 -5.17 2.99
CA HIS A 551 -3.39 -5.98 3.63
C HIS A 551 -3.71 -6.53 5.02
N LYS A 552 -3.06 -7.67 5.25
CA LYS A 552 -3.02 -8.50 6.44
C LYS A 552 -2.03 -7.93 7.47
N ASN A 553 -2.31 -8.18 8.75
CA ASN A 553 -1.38 -7.90 9.86
C ASN A 553 -0.03 -8.61 9.68
N LEU A 554 1.07 -7.87 9.83
CA LEU A 554 2.37 -8.45 10.19
C LEU A 554 3.17 -7.49 11.09
N LEU A 555 3.32 -7.90 12.34
CA LEU A 555 4.43 -7.52 13.20
C LEU A 555 5.51 -8.57 12.96
N ASP A 556 6.65 -8.17 12.39
CA ASP A 556 7.91 -8.88 12.54
C ASP A 556 9.06 -7.89 12.34
N HIS A 557 9.88 -7.77 13.38
CA HIS A 557 11.11 -6.98 13.41
C HIS A 557 12.23 -7.80 12.76
N VAL A 558 12.89 -7.21 11.77
CA VAL A 558 14.12 -7.74 11.18
C VAL A 558 15.16 -6.64 11.24
N PHE A 559 16.38 -7.01 11.61
CA PHE A 559 17.52 -6.11 11.70
C PHE A 559 18.51 -6.44 10.58
N CYS A 560 19.09 -5.43 9.91
CA CYS A 560 20.34 -5.58 9.18
C CYS A 560 21.37 -6.24 10.13
N ASN A 561 21.97 -7.36 9.73
CA ASN A 561 22.98 -8.05 10.54
C ASN A 561 24.36 -7.34 10.52
N ALA A 562 24.38 -6.04 10.26
CA ALA A 562 25.57 -5.22 10.10
C ALA A 562 25.47 -4.02 11.04
N SER A 563 26.12 -4.11 12.20
CA SER A 563 26.26 -3.04 13.19
C SER A 563 27.02 -1.79 12.70
N THR A 564 27.20 -1.64 11.38
CA THR A 564 28.07 -0.63 10.74
C THR A 564 27.34 0.34 9.82
N LYS A 565 26.16 -0.01 9.28
CA LYS A 565 25.43 0.81 8.29
C LYS A 565 24.55 1.87 8.96
N MET A 566 24.47 3.06 8.36
CA MET A 566 23.77 4.23 8.93
C MET A 566 22.25 4.19 8.75
N ILE A 567 21.76 3.65 7.63
CA ILE A 567 20.34 3.60 7.30
C ILE A 567 19.92 2.20 6.85
N GLU A 568 18.72 1.80 7.28
CA GLU A 568 18.00 0.64 6.81
C GLU A 568 16.64 1.09 6.26
N ILE A 569 16.29 0.66 5.04
CA ILE A 569 14.98 0.86 4.43
C ILE A 569 14.39 -0.52 4.15
N SER A 570 13.26 -0.83 4.78
CA SER A 570 12.52 -2.07 4.55
C SER A 570 11.26 -1.77 3.74
N LEU A 571 11.11 -2.47 2.61
CA LEU A 571 10.00 -2.38 1.67
C LEU A 571 9.24 -3.70 1.68
N HIS A 572 7.96 -3.67 2.04
CA HIS A 572 7.08 -4.82 1.91
C HIS A 572 6.76 -5.08 0.42
N GLU A 573 6.55 -6.34 0.03
CA GLU A 573 6.26 -6.73 -1.36
C GLU A 573 5.08 -5.96 -1.98
N GLN A 574 4.19 -5.50 -1.11
CA GLN A 574 2.98 -4.80 -1.48
C GLN A 574 3.22 -3.36 -1.94
N VAL A 575 4.35 -2.75 -1.58
CA VAL A 575 4.80 -1.51 -2.20
C VAL A 575 4.90 -1.72 -3.71
N PHE A 576 5.49 -2.84 -4.16
CA PHE A 576 5.60 -3.17 -5.59
C PHE A 576 4.24 -3.51 -6.21
N ASN A 577 3.39 -4.26 -5.51
CA ASN A 577 2.04 -4.60 -6.01
C ASN A 577 1.14 -3.37 -6.14
N SER A 578 1.32 -2.35 -5.31
CA SER A 578 0.57 -1.09 -5.42
C SER A 578 0.90 -0.32 -6.69
N VAL A 579 2.19 -0.25 -7.06
CA VAL A 579 2.64 0.33 -8.34
C VAL A 579 2.07 -0.46 -9.51
N SER A 580 2.13 -1.79 -9.43
CA SER A 580 1.63 -2.69 -10.47
C SER A 580 0.13 -2.47 -10.73
N LEU A 581 -0.68 -2.42 -9.66
CA LEU A 581 -2.12 -2.17 -9.78
C LEU A 581 -2.41 -0.78 -10.36
N LEU A 582 -1.69 0.25 -9.92
CA LEU A 582 -1.88 1.61 -10.42
C LEU A 582 -1.63 1.69 -11.93
N ILE A 583 -0.49 1.17 -12.40
CA ILE A 583 -0.13 1.17 -13.82
C ILE A 583 -1.16 0.38 -14.65
N PHE A 584 -1.66 -0.73 -14.11
CA PHE A 584 -2.73 -1.52 -14.72
C PHE A 584 -4.05 -0.73 -14.84
N ASN A 585 -4.52 -0.14 -13.74
CA ASN A 585 -5.75 0.65 -13.69
C ASN A 585 -5.70 1.89 -14.59
N ALA A 586 -4.52 2.48 -14.74
CA ALA A 586 -4.30 3.61 -15.63
C ALA A 586 -4.23 3.21 -17.12
N GLY A 587 -4.38 1.93 -17.46
CA GLY A 587 -4.46 1.44 -18.84
C GLY A 587 -3.11 1.36 -19.57
N TYR A 588 -1.98 1.50 -18.87
CA TYR A 588 -0.65 1.49 -19.48
C TYR A 588 -0.11 0.10 -19.80
N MET A 589 -0.80 -0.98 -19.39
CA MET A 589 -0.39 -2.37 -19.66
C MET A 589 -1.02 -2.92 -20.95
N HIS A 590 -1.08 -2.05 -21.96
CA HIS A 590 -1.50 -2.35 -23.33
C HIS A 590 -0.43 -1.85 -24.29
N TRP A 591 -0.01 -2.69 -25.24
CA TRP A 591 1.05 -2.34 -26.18
C TRP A 591 0.78 -2.93 -27.57
N ILE A 592 0.67 -2.04 -28.55
CA ILE A 592 0.72 -2.39 -29.97
C ILE A 592 2.19 -2.35 -30.41
N VAL A 593 2.74 -3.52 -30.68
CA VAL A 593 4.13 -3.70 -31.13
C VAL A 593 4.20 -3.45 -32.63
N ASP A 594 4.50 -2.21 -33.00
CA ASP A 594 4.68 -1.76 -34.39
C ASP A 594 6.17 -1.55 -34.75
N LYS A 595 7.05 -1.49 -33.75
CA LYS A 595 8.50 -1.30 -33.92
C LYS A 595 9.28 -2.25 -33.04
N VAL A 596 10.18 -3.00 -33.68
CA VAL A 596 11.09 -3.95 -33.02
C VAL A 596 12.52 -3.80 -33.57
N PRO A 597 13.56 -4.27 -32.84
CA PRO A 597 14.94 -4.21 -33.30
C PRO A 597 15.17 -4.94 -34.64
N ASP A 598 14.58 -6.13 -34.81
CA ASP A 598 14.57 -6.86 -36.08
C ASP A 598 13.17 -6.78 -36.70
N GLN A 599 12.97 -5.80 -37.60
CA GLN A 599 11.69 -5.54 -38.27
C GLN A 599 11.16 -6.75 -39.05
N SER A 600 12.02 -7.70 -39.44
CA SER A 600 11.54 -8.91 -40.10
C SER A 600 10.65 -9.78 -39.20
N LEU A 601 10.74 -9.63 -37.86
CA LEU A 601 9.83 -10.30 -36.91
C LEU A 601 8.37 -9.88 -37.07
N LEU A 602 8.11 -8.70 -37.62
CA LEU A 602 6.76 -8.16 -37.89
C LEU A 602 6.32 -8.46 -39.33
N ASN A 603 6.70 -9.62 -39.87
CA ASN A 603 6.27 -10.08 -41.18
C ASN A 603 6.02 -11.59 -41.18
N THR A 604 4.97 -12.01 -41.86
CA THR A 604 4.56 -13.42 -41.99
C THR A 604 5.66 -14.32 -42.58
N SER A 605 6.54 -13.79 -43.44
CA SER A 605 7.66 -14.52 -44.04
C SER A 605 8.65 -15.08 -43.02
N LYS A 606 8.93 -14.33 -41.96
CA LYS A 606 9.84 -14.73 -40.88
C LYS A 606 9.27 -15.87 -40.03
N TRP A 607 7.95 -16.02 -40.03
CA TRP A 607 7.23 -17.03 -39.27
C TRP A 607 6.91 -18.27 -40.10
N LYS A 608 7.25 -18.28 -41.40
CA LYS A 608 6.90 -19.34 -42.37
C LYS A 608 7.13 -20.77 -41.88
N TYR A 609 8.22 -21.02 -41.14
CA TYR A 609 8.54 -22.36 -40.65
C TYR A 609 7.89 -22.68 -39.29
N ALA A 610 7.67 -21.67 -38.45
CA ALA A 610 7.07 -21.85 -37.13
C ALA A 610 5.53 -21.86 -37.18
N VAL A 611 4.95 -21.06 -38.07
CA VAL A 611 3.50 -20.93 -38.30
C VAL A 611 3.21 -20.99 -39.81
N PRO A 612 3.34 -22.17 -40.45
CA PRO A 612 3.16 -22.29 -41.90
C PRO A 612 1.77 -21.89 -42.40
N GLN A 613 0.74 -22.11 -41.57
CA GLN A 613 -0.65 -21.77 -41.92
C GLN A 613 -0.86 -20.26 -42.06
N LEU A 614 -0.16 -19.47 -41.24
CA LEU A 614 -0.17 -18.00 -41.30
C LEU A 614 0.40 -17.52 -42.63
N TYR A 615 1.60 -17.99 -43.00
CA TYR A 615 2.25 -17.61 -44.26
C TYR A 615 1.49 -18.10 -45.50
N LYS A 616 0.87 -19.28 -45.42
CA LYS A 616 0.07 -19.82 -46.54
C LYS A 616 -1.16 -18.96 -46.83
N LYS A 617 -1.83 -18.45 -45.79
CA LYS A 617 -3.03 -17.61 -45.91
C LYS A 617 -2.67 -16.15 -46.23
N TYR A 618 -1.57 -15.65 -45.68
CA TYR A 618 -1.11 -14.27 -45.84
C TYR A 618 0.40 -14.23 -46.16
N PRO A 619 0.82 -14.50 -47.41
CA PRO A 619 2.22 -14.53 -47.76
C PRO A 619 2.84 -13.13 -47.78
N ASP A 620 3.97 -12.96 -47.10
CA ASP A 620 4.78 -11.74 -47.04
C ASP A 620 4.06 -10.48 -46.49
N HIS A 621 2.90 -10.66 -45.86
CA HIS A 621 2.15 -9.57 -45.22
C HIS A 621 2.81 -9.10 -43.91
N PRO A 622 2.72 -7.79 -43.57
CA PRO A 622 3.12 -7.27 -42.26
C PRO A 622 2.24 -7.81 -41.12
N ILE A 623 2.83 -7.89 -39.94
CA ILE A 623 2.18 -8.32 -38.70
C ILE A 623 2.28 -7.20 -37.66
N VAL A 624 1.21 -7.00 -36.90
CA VAL A 624 1.22 -6.18 -35.68
C VAL A 624 0.80 -7.06 -34.50
N LEU A 625 1.62 -7.06 -33.44
CA LEU A 625 1.29 -7.78 -32.21
C LEU A 625 0.59 -6.82 -31.25
N ASN A 626 -0.59 -7.20 -30.78
CA ASN A 626 -1.31 -6.48 -29.74
C ASN A 626 -1.17 -7.27 -28.44
N ILE A 627 -0.42 -6.71 -27.49
CA ILE A 627 -0.14 -7.32 -26.19
C ILE A 627 -0.96 -6.59 -25.13
N SER A 628 -1.74 -7.32 -24.35
CA SER A 628 -2.56 -6.76 -23.27
C SER A 628 -2.44 -7.60 -22.02
N VAL A 629 -2.28 -6.96 -20.87
CA VAL A 629 -2.27 -7.62 -19.57
C VAL A 629 -3.67 -7.56 -18.98
N PRO A 630 -4.36 -8.70 -18.72
CA PRO A 630 -5.75 -8.70 -18.25
C PRO A 630 -5.89 -8.52 -16.73
N SER A 631 -4.80 -8.68 -15.98
CA SER A 631 -4.75 -8.54 -14.51
C SER A 631 -3.40 -7.96 -14.07
N PRO A 632 -3.32 -7.21 -12.96
CA PRO A 632 -2.08 -6.59 -12.52
C PRO A 632 -1.01 -7.66 -12.23
N PRO A 633 0.23 -7.48 -12.74
CA PRO A 633 1.37 -8.31 -12.39
C PRO A 633 1.54 -8.44 -10.88
N ILE A 634 1.84 -9.65 -10.42
CA ILE A 634 2.03 -9.94 -9.00
C ILE A 634 3.52 -10.03 -8.73
N VAL A 635 4.00 -9.25 -7.77
CA VAL A 635 5.35 -9.27 -7.24
C VAL A 635 5.35 -9.96 -5.89
N LYS A 636 6.22 -10.95 -5.74
CA LYS A 636 6.49 -11.64 -4.48
C LYS A 636 7.96 -11.52 -4.14
N VAL A 637 8.25 -11.08 -2.92
CA VAL A 637 9.63 -11.08 -2.43
C VAL A 637 9.86 -12.40 -1.74
N ILE A 638 10.81 -13.21 -2.21
CA ILE A 638 11.18 -14.47 -1.55
C ILE A 638 12.63 -14.37 -1.07
N ASN A 639 13.08 -15.30 -0.22
CA ASN A 639 14.48 -15.29 0.21
C ASN A 639 15.45 -15.25 -0.99
N ASN A 640 16.27 -14.20 -1.05
CA ASN A 640 17.24 -13.91 -2.12
C ASN A 640 16.70 -13.69 -3.55
N ASP A 641 15.39 -13.52 -3.76
CA ASP A 641 14.84 -13.25 -5.10
C ASP A 641 13.57 -12.39 -5.04
N ILE A 642 13.21 -11.76 -6.15
CA ILE A 642 11.93 -11.08 -6.33
C ILE A 642 11.24 -11.74 -7.52
N GLU A 643 10.26 -12.58 -7.24
CA GLU A 643 9.50 -13.26 -8.27
C GLU A 643 8.36 -12.40 -8.79
N THR A 644 8.11 -12.48 -10.09
CA THR A 644 7.02 -11.77 -10.74
C THR A 644 6.20 -12.74 -11.58
N ALA A 645 4.89 -12.76 -11.36
CA ALA A 645 3.95 -13.48 -12.22
C ALA A 645 3.18 -12.46 -13.07
N ILE A 646 3.25 -12.61 -14.39
CA ILE A 646 2.63 -11.71 -15.36
C ILE A 646 1.73 -12.56 -16.27
N TYR A 647 0.46 -12.21 -16.31
CA TYR A 647 -0.49 -12.79 -17.27
C TYR A 647 -0.66 -11.82 -18.43
N SER A 648 -0.63 -12.31 -19.67
CA SER A 648 -0.74 -11.46 -20.85
C SER A 648 -1.43 -12.18 -21.98
N ASP A 649 -2.32 -11.48 -22.67
CA ASP A 649 -2.84 -11.90 -23.95
C ASP A 649 -2.01 -11.30 -25.09
N VAL A 650 -1.76 -12.09 -26.12
CA VAL A 650 -1.09 -11.66 -27.35
C VAL A 650 -1.98 -11.99 -28.54
N ILE A 651 -2.44 -10.95 -29.23
CA ILE A 651 -3.21 -11.04 -30.47
C ILE A 651 -2.28 -10.72 -31.64
N ILE A 652 -2.21 -11.64 -32.59
CA ILE A 652 -1.49 -11.43 -33.85
C ILE A 652 -2.48 -10.86 -34.85
N ASN A 653 -2.17 -9.68 -35.38
CA ASN A 653 -2.92 -9.05 -36.44
C ASN A 653 -2.10 -9.05 -37.73
N VAL A 654 -2.71 -9.43 -38.84
CA VAL A 654 -2.13 -9.26 -40.18
C VAL A 654 -2.64 -7.95 -40.77
N LEU A 655 -1.76 -7.19 -41.39
CA LEU A 655 -2.12 -5.99 -42.13
C LEU A 655 -2.30 -6.33 -43.62
N ASP A 656 -3.52 -6.19 -44.13
CA ASP A 656 -3.84 -6.36 -45.56
C ASP A 656 -4.43 -5.06 -46.10
N GLY A 657 -3.61 -4.30 -46.83
CA GLY A 657 -3.96 -2.94 -47.25
C GLY A 657 -4.22 -2.02 -46.05
N THR A 658 -5.47 -1.56 -45.90
CA THR A 658 -5.91 -0.73 -44.75
C THR A 658 -6.61 -1.53 -43.66
N GLU A 659 -6.83 -2.83 -43.85
CA GLU A 659 -7.52 -3.68 -42.89
C GLU A 659 -6.56 -4.31 -41.88
N VAL A 660 -6.97 -4.32 -40.62
CA VAL A 660 -6.27 -4.99 -39.52
C VAL A 660 -7.04 -6.26 -39.19
N ILE A 661 -6.49 -7.41 -39.56
CA ILE A 661 -7.19 -8.69 -39.46
C ILE A 661 -6.61 -9.49 -38.28
N PRO A 662 -7.34 -9.68 -37.17
CA PRO A 662 -6.90 -10.50 -36.05
C PRO A 662 -6.96 -11.98 -36.45
N VAL A 663 -5.84 -12.71 -36.28
CA VAL A 663 -5.71 -14.08 -36.80
C VAL A 663 -5.46 -15.15 -35.73
N VAL A 664 -4.86 -14.78 -34.61
CA VAL A 664 -4.56 -15.69 -33.48
C VAL A 664 -4.60 -14.90 -32.18
N CYS A 665 -5.17 -15.47 -31.11
CA CYS A 665 -5.06 -14.95 -29.75
C CYS A 665 -4.60 -16.04 -28.78
N MET A 666 -3.68 -15.69 -27.89
CA MET A 666 -3.15 -16.62 -26.88
C MET A 666 -2.98 -15.93 -25.55
N SER A 667 -3.12 -16.72 -24.50
CA SER A 667 -2.73 -16.36 -23.14
C SER A 667 -1.29 -16.81 -22.88
N LEU A 668 -0.51 -15.94 -22.24
CA LEU A 668 0.82 -16.22 -21.74
C LEU A 668 0.81 -16.05 -20.23
N GLU A 669 1.36 -17.03 -19.53
CA GLU A 669 1.73 -16.93 -18.13
C GLU A 669 3.25 -16.84 -18.06
N ILE A 670 3.77 -15.71 -17.61
CA ILE A 670 5.19 -15.38 -17.61
C ILE A 670 5.67 -15.32 -16.17
N ALA A 671 6.61 -16.19 -15.83
CA ALA A 671 7.32 -16.19 -14.57
C ALA A 671 8.67 -15.49 -14.75
N GLY A 672 8.92 -14.47 -13.93
CA GLY A 672 10.14 -13.67 -13.96
C GLY A 672 10.84 -13.60 -12.61
N SER A 673 12.11 -13.25 -12.64
CA SER A 673 12.92 -12.87 -11.48
C SER A 673 13.46 -11.46 -11.70
N CYS A 674 13.22 -10.58 -10.74
CA CYS A 674 13.67 -9.20 -10.76
C CYS A 674 14.90 -9.05 -9.87
N SER A 675 15.98 -8.53 -10.44
CA SER A 675 17.19 -8.17 -9.70
C SER A 675 17.14 -6.67 -9.34
N PRO A 676 17.01 -6.31 -8.05
CA PRO A 676 16.98 -4.92 -7.60
C PRO A 676 18.39 -4.32 -7.54
N LYS A 677 18.49 -3.00 -7.73
CA LYS A 677 19.74 -2.23 -7.57
C LYS A 677 19.45 -0.81 -7.11
N ILE A 678 20.34 -0.24 -6.30
CA ILE A 678 20.30 1.20 -5.98
C ILE A 678 21.17 1.97 -6.98
N VAL A 679 20.59 2.99 -7.60
CA VAL A 679 21.30 3.94 -8.47
C VAL A 679 20.97 5.34 -7.99
N VAL A 680 21.98 6.02 -7.43
CA VAL A 680 21.80 7.29 -6.71
C VAL A 680 20.81 7.07 -5.56
N ASN A 681 19.61 7.65 -5.62
CA ASN A 681 18.55 7.50 -4.61
C ASN A 681 17.33 6.78 -5.16
N LYS A 682 17.50 5.97 -6.21
CA LYS A 682 16.42 5.22 -6.83
C LYS A 682 16.64 3.72 -6.71
N LEU A 683 15.59 3.01 -6.37
CA LEU A 683 15.50 1.57 -6.54
C LEU A 683 15.12 1.28 -7.99
N VAL A 684 16.05 0.67 -8.73
CA VAL A 684 15.82 0.19 -10.10
C VAL A 684 15.77 -1.33 -10.12
N GLY A 685 15.12 -1.89 -11.13
CA GLY A 685 14.98 -3.33 -11.31
C GLY A 685 15.45 -3.80 -12.67
N THR A 686 15.86 -5.06 -12.76
CA THR A 686 16.04 -5.76 -14.04
C THR A 686 15.31 -7.11 -13.98
N LEU A 687 14.26 -7.23 -14.78
CA LEU A 687 13.49 -8.43 -14.97
C LEU A 687 14.19 -9.41 -15.92
N LYS A 688 14.31 -10.66 -15.48
CA LYS A 688 14.76 -11.81 -16.25
C LYS A 688 13.63 -12.82 -16.34
N LEU A 689 13.47 -13.42 -17.52
CA LEU A 689 12.52 -14.51 -17.74
C LEU A 689 13.04 -15.80 -17.08
N LYS A 690 12.27 -16.36 -16.14
CA LYS A 690 12.49 -17.69 -15.58
C LYS A 690 11.87 -18.75 -16.48
N ASP A 691 10.56 -18.66 -16.66
CA ASP A 691 9.78 -19.56 -17.49
C ASP A 691 8.54 -18.85 -18.05
N PHE A 692 7.92 -19.44 -19.07
CA PHE A 692 6.59 -19.02 -19.50
C PHE A 692 5.85 -20.18 -20.17
N THR A 693 4.53 -20.18 -19.99
CA THR A 693 3.63 -21.08 -20.70
C THR A 693 2.78 -20.28 -21.69
N THR A 694 2.25 -20.96 -22.71
CA THR A 694 1.40 -20.34 -23.73
C THR A 694 0.21 -21.24 -24.01
N VAL A 695 -0.98 -20.67 -23.93
CA VAL A 695 -2.25 -21.36 -24.18
C VAL A 695 -2.96 -20.66 -25.33
N LEU A 696 -3.37 -21.44 -26.34
CA LEU A 696 -4.15 -20.92 -27.46
C LEU A 696 -5.58 -20.63 -27.00
N LYS A 697 -6.04 -19.38 -27.15
CA LYS A 697 -7.45 -19.01 -26.91
C LYS A 697 -8.30 -19.29 -28.14
N TRP A 698 -7.88 -18.79 -29.30
CA TRP A 698 -8.52 -19.05 -30.60
C TRP A 698 -7.56 -18.82 -31.78
N SER A 699 -7.89 -19.36 -32.95
CA SER A 699 -7.09 -19.24 -34.19
C SER A 699 -7.97 -19.29 -35.45
N GLU A 700 -7.90 -18.25 -36.28
CA GLU A 700 -8.58 -18.14 -37.58
C GLU A 700 -7.76 -18.69 -38.76
N ILE A 701 -6.56 -19.17 -38.45
CA ILE A 701 -5.65 -19.79 -39.43
C ILE A 701 -5.58 -21.31 -39.30
N GLY A 702 -6.31 -21.90 -38.33
CA GLY A 702 -6.33 -23.34 -38.07
C GLY A 702 -5.41 -23.76 -36.91
N GLY A 703 -5.16 -25.06 -36.80
CA GLY A 703 -4.38 -25.64 -35.70
C GLY A 703 -2.92 -25.20 -35.67
N LEU A 704 -2.41 -24.82 -34.50
CA LEU A 704 -1.03 -24.36 -34.31
C LEU A 704 -0.15 -25.43 -33.65
N HIS A 705 1.08 -25.58 -34.15
CA HIS A 705 2.08 -26.41 -33.51
C HIS A 705 2.70 -25.67 -32.33
N MET A 706 2.11 -25.85 -31.14
CA MET A 706 2.43 -25.05 -29.95
C MET A 706 3.92 -25.04 -29.57
N ARG A 707 4.69 -26.10 -29.81
CA ARG A 707 6.14 -26.11 -29.52
C ARG A 707 6.95 -25.15 -30.41
N LEU A 708 6.63 -25.11 -31.70
CA LEU A 708 7.28 -24.19 -32.65
C LEU A 708 6.87 -22.76 -32.31
N PHE A 709 5.60 -22.57 -31.95
CA PHE A 709 5.08 -21.29 -31.55
C PHE A 709 5.71 -20.76 -30.25
N GLN A 710 5.86 -21.61 -29.23
CA GLN A 710 6.54 -21.28 -27.98
C GLN A 710 7.99 -20.83 -28.23
N SER A 711 8.66 -21.39 -29.24
CA SER A 711 9.99 -20.93 -29.64
C SER A 711 9.99 -19.49 -30.17
N VAL A 712 8.97 -19.12 -30.97
CA VAL A 712 8.79 -17.75 -31.47
C VAL A 712 8.46 -16.79 -30.33
N MET A 713 7.55 -17.17 -29.42
CA MET A 713 7.21 -16.35 -28.26
C MET A 713 8.40 -16.16 -27.33
N SER A 714 9.21 -17.20 -27.10
CA SER A 714 10.44 -17.10 -26.31
C SER A 714 11.40 -16.07 -26.93
N ALA A 715 11.56 -16.09 -28.25
CA ALA A 715 12.39 -15.11 -28.95
C ALA A 715 11.84 -13.68 -28.81
N LEU A 716 10.53 -13.48 -29.00
CA LEU A 716 9.88 -12.17 -28.84
C LEU A 716 9.97 -11.65 -27.41
N LEU A 717 9.70 -12.49 -26.40
CA LEU A 717 9.83 -12.12 -25.00
C LEU A 717 11.26 -11.67 -24.69
N ARG A 718 12.27 -12.42 -25.14
CA ARG A 718 13.69 -12.13 -24.84
C ARG A 718 14.25 -10.93 -25.59
N THR A 719 13.82 -10.69 -26.81
CA THR A 719 14.42 -9.68 -27.71
C THR A 719 13.64 -8.37 -27.80
N VAL A 720 12.35 -8.39 -27.46
CA VAL A 720 11.45 -7.25 -27.61
C VAL A 720 10.82 -6.86 -26.27
N VAL A 721 10.09 -7.79 -25.63
CA VAL A 721 9.27 -7.46 -24.45
C VAL A 721 10.13 -7.18 -23.22
N LEU A 722 11.04 -8.08 -22.83
CA LEU A 722 11.89 -7.91 -21.65
C LEU A 722 12.79 -6.66 -21.75
N PRO A 723 13.46 -6.37 -22.88
CA PRO A 723 14.21 -5.13 -23.02
C PRO A 723 13.35 -3.87 -22.83
N TYR A 724 12.13 -3.86 -23.38
CA TYR A 724 11.21 -2.73 -23.21
C TYR A 724 10.77 -2.57 -21.75
N VAL A 725 10.37 -3.66 -21.09
CA VAL A 725 9.98 -3.64 -19.67
C VAL A 725 11.17 -3.20 -18.81
N ASN A 726 12.36 -3.71 -19.07
CA ASN A 726 13.58 -3.31 -18.35
C ASN A 726 13.89 -1.82 -18.53
N LEU A 727 13.70 -1.26 -19.72
CA LEU A 727 13.86 0.18 -19.95
C LEU A 727 12.92 1.00 -19.03
N GLN A 728 11.69 0.53 -18.81
CA GLN A 728 10.76 1.17 -17.88
C GLN A 728 11.20 0.98 -16.41
N LEU A 729 11.61 -0.23 -16.02
CA LEU A 729 12.10 -0.50 -14.66
C LEU A 729 13.37 0.30 -14.30
N TRP A 730 14.19 0.65 -15.30
CA TRP A 730 15.38 1.49 -15.13
C TRP A 730 15.08 2.96 -14.86
N LYS A 731 13.85 3.45 -15.12
CA LYS A 731 13.43 4.80 -14.67
C LYS A 731 13.46 4.93 -13.14
N GLY A 732 13.21 3.80 -12.47
CA GLY A 732 13.38 3.61 -11.03
C GLY A 732 12.34 4.29 -10.16
N MET A 733 12.27 3.83 -8.92
CA MET A 733 11.44 4.37 -7.87
C MET A 733 12.30 5.19 -6.89
N PRO A 734 11.96 6.45 -6.57
CA PRO A 734 12.70 7.22 -5.58
C PRO A 734 12.56 6.59 -4.19
N LEU A 735 13.67 6.51 -3.47
CA LEU A 735 13.67 6.18 -2.06
C LEU A 735 13.23 7.40 -1.24
N PRO A 736 12.57 7.22 -0.08
CA PRO A 736 12.12 8.30 0.79
C PRO A 736 13.28 8.90 1.59
N ILE A 737 14.24 9.50 0.88
CA ILE A 737 15.44 10.13 1.43
C ILE A 737 15.27 11.64 1.35
N LEU A 738 15.76 12.35 2.37
CA LEU A 738 15.78 13.80 2.42
C LEU A 738 16.55 14.40 1.25
N ARG A 739 16.05 15.52 0.71
CA ARG A 739 16.76 16.28 -0.33
C ARG A 739 18.15 16.69 0.17
N GLY A 740 19.16 16.52 -0.68
CA GLY A 740 20.57 16.79 -0.36
C GLY A 740 21.35 15.57 0.13
N PHE A 741 20.67 14.49 0.55
CA PHE A 741 21.31 13.26 1.03
C PHE A 741 21.33 12.17 -0.03
N THR A 742 22.34 11.31 0.00
CA THR A 742 22.50 10.16 -0.89
C THR A 742 22.82 8.90 -0.11
N VAL A 743 22.28 7.77 -0.56
CA VAL A 743 22.63 6.46 0.00
C VAL A 743 23.83 5.88 -0.74
N GLU A 744 24.89 5.59 -0.01
CA GLU A 744 26.14 5.01 -0.49
C GLU A 744 26.35 3.61 0.08
N ASN A 745 27.19 2.81 -0.60
CA ASN A 745 27.53 1.43 -0.19
C ASN A 745 26.28 0.60 0.16
N ALA A 746 25.22 0.75 -0.64
CA ALA A 746 23.94 0.10 -0.43
C ALA A 746 24.02 -1.40 -0.70
N GLU A 747 23.57 -2.18 0.27
CA GLU A 747 23.40 -3.62 0.20
C GLU A 747 21.90 -3.93 0.22
N ILE A 748 21.46 -4.80 -0.69
CA ILE A 748 20.07 -5.21 -0.81
C ILE A 748 19.95 -6.68 -0.44
N SER A 749 19.01 -7.01 0.44
CA SER A 749 18.69 -8.39 0.79
C SER A 749 17.17 -8.60 0.77
N CYS A 750 16.73 -9.78 0.34
CA CYS A 750 15.32 -10.19 0.43
C CYS A 750 15.18 -11.15 1.61
N MET A 751 14.32 -10.81 2.58
CA MET A 751 14.18 -11.52 3.85
C MET A 751 12.71 -11.82 4.17
N ASN A 752 12.49 -12.87 4.97
CA ASN A 752 11.18 -13.28 5.53
C ASN A 752 10.08 -13.49 4.48
N ASP A 753 10.46 -13.86 3.25
CA ASP A 753 9.55 -14.14 2.15
C ASP A 753 8.49 -13.06 1.87
N THR A 754 8.75 -11.80 2.25
CA THR A 754 7.82 -10.68 2.07
C THR A 754 8.48 -9.30 1.98
N LYS A 755 9.75 -9.14 2.41
CA LYS A 755 10.40 -7.81 2.54
C LYS A 755 11.71 -7.73 1.78
N LEU A 756 11.89 -6.60 1.09
CA LEU A 756 13.16 -6.16 0.53
C LEU A 756 13.80 -5.17 1.52
N VAL A 757 15.01 -5.45 1.98
CA VAL A 757 15.75 -4.61 2.92
C VAL A 757 16.95 -4.00 2.21
N ILE A 758 17.12 -2.69 2.35
CA ILE A 758 18.21 -1.90 1.81
C ILE A 758 19.00 -1.34 3.01
N CYS A 759 20.23 -1.80 3.22
CA CYS A 759 21.14 -1.28 4.24
C CYS A 759 22.20 -0.41 3.56
N GLY A 760 22.51 0.77 4.07
CA GLY A 760 23.49 1.65 3.44
C GLY A 760 24.08 2.70 4.36
N ASP A 761 25.03 3.46 3.84
CA ASP A 761 25.61 4.63 4.48
C ASP A 761 24.96 5.89 3.90
N VAL A 762 24.87 6.97 4.68
CA VAL A 762 24.29 8.23 4.22
C VAL A 762 25.39 9.28 4.09
N SER A 763 25.49 9.89 2.92
CA SER A 763 26.32 11.07 2.66
C SER A 763 25.44 12.25 2.27
N PHE A 764 25.96 13.48 2.26
CA PHE A 764 25.25 14.58 1.62
C PHE A 764 26.12 15.27 0.60
N ALA A 765 25.44 15.64 -0.46
CA ALA A 765 26.03 16.16 -1.66
C ALA A 765 26.42 17.63 -1.43
N GLU A 766 27.72 17.90 -1.38
CA GLU A 766 28.33 19.22 -1.15
C GLU A 766 27.86 20.35 -2.11
N GLN A 767 27.06 20.06 -3.14
CA GLN A 767 26.53 21.07 -4.06
C GLN A 767 25.44 21.97 -3.46
N TRP A 768 24.95 21.68 -2.24
CA TRP A 768 23.94 22.48 -1.55
C TRP A 768 24.51 23.11 -0.29
N GLN A 769 25.45 24.06 -0.44
CA GLN A 769 25.74 24.98 0.66
C GLN A 769 24.47 25.79 0.96
N LEU A 770 24.04 25.77 2.22
CA LEU A 770 23.04 26.66 2.81
C LEU A 770 23.43 28.12 2.51
N GLY A 771 22.92 28.69 1.42
CA GLY A 771 23.33 30.04 1.00
C GLY A 771 22.64 30.63 -0.23
N THR A 772 21.92 29.86 -1.05
CA THR A 772 21.27 30.42 -2.24
C THR A 772 19.80 30.08 -2.34
N GLN A 773 18.99 31.14 -2.20
CA GLN A 773 17.58 31.35 -2.52
C GLN A 773 16.78 30.17 -3.10
N PHE A 774 15.67 29.89 -2.40
CA PHE A 774 14.47 29.25 -2.93
C PHE A 774 14.05 29.88 -4.27
N VAL A 775 14.24 29.14 -5.37
CA VAL A 775 13.43 29.31 -6.59
C VAL A 775 13.04 27.91 -7.06
N LEU A 776 11.73 27.70 -7.12
CA LEU A 776 11.08 26.50 -7.65
C LEU A 776 11.36 26.38 -9.15
N SER A 777 11.74 25.18 -9.61
CA SER A 777 11.47 24.70 -10.96
C SER A 777 11.07 23.24 -10.90
#